data_AF-A0A3M7NCV1-F1
#
_entry.id   AF-A0A3M7NCV1-F1
#
_cell.length_a   1.000
_cell.length_b   1.000
_cell.length_c   1.000
_cell.angle_alpha   90.00
_cell.angle_beta   90.00
_cell.angle_gamma   90.00
#
_symmetry.space_group_name_H-M   'P 1'
#
loop_
_entity.id
_entity.type
_entity.pdbx_description
1 polymer ?
#
loop_
_entity_poly.entity_id
_entity_poly.type
_entity_poly.pdbx_seq_one_letter_code
_entity_poly.pdbx_strand_id
1 'polypeptide(L)'
;MASNPPSYAFPGSMSRSKTSRDDIGSLADKMLQASLTRGAASPASVSSAASVLYPPPSYRHSTTPVFSASSSPYNTADGLSCGQNAGAVHPPIPGSASITDDNITGYRKSTSVSSSHSTLSISAADAKSRVRHLQQEVERAKADMPERQTRGLFKAACSTDLLFLMDTTNSMIPYMEAAKNQVRSIVGDIKRKFLNEADVRVAVVSYKDHNDDRNIEFLDFTQSANQVFKFLGRLSPRYGKDKPEDVLGGVHQALKASWKQQTRCIIHIADAPPHGAGVLHDFRASSDYYPRPGSEPHGLTHEPLLKQLIKLNINYALLRINNSTDRMGFVFAQAYAASGADVKLLPSNRYSNQVNNMSLKSGRGLWSGASKPQANLQFEEMELGKAYSQLQHLVVRTVTTSATRTAGCMSLALASPPKLSAIGETRKKVATGFSAIREDEGSDENTKGISLETDPPCWDTPGWLDETLEVEGFCPDLVVQSANSLNEMMEADENIKLSVVQFTIHARSKPFAEGSVRVAAYARTSASTSKFVVKSFKEDGKTLAHLAEDMRIQALCKAFALEFNGLLKIEPPIDFLVTTCLQSKSKVGSEGGCLSLEPYIEGEYGKYNTNSMFVKEESPDGPDPFNPIAQAFSHFTFERSWGHFLVNDLQGVGHLLTDPAIQTRDKERFKLTDTNFNEEGFKFFFASHKCNSFCHKLELKSNREMVSSGQFEFREFWPTVEATVCCSNKLCRRIVRLAGTHESDTFPGHHWCDACWAQLQASMVMWICAAPGAIHEFHTSKFFYESQGQLPPRKCPEHVERDMSVSSAAVVGGSLWSRMKAAGPKRSISGRSW
;
A
#
# COMPACT_ATOMS: atom_id res chain seq x y z
N MET A 1 -15.93 -49.57 -47.21
CA MET A 1 -14.74 -49.01 -47.90
C MET A 1 -14.29 -47.84 -47.04
N ALA A 2 -13.25 -47.89 -46.22
CA ALA A 2 -11.96 -48.62 -46.24
C ALA A 2 -10.86 -47.93 -47.08
N SER A 3 -10.15 -46.99 -46.44
CA SER A 3 -8.82 -46.50 -46.81
C SER A 3 -8.19 -45.82 -45.58
N ASN A 4 -7.19 -46.45 -44.97
CA ASN A 4 -6.45 -45.90 -43.82
C ASN A 4 -5.26 -45.02 -44.29
N PRO A 5 -4.70 -44.14 -43.42
CA PRO A 5 -3.73 -43.12 -43.81
C PRO A 5 -2.28 -43.65 -43.94
N PRO A 6 -1.40 -42.90 -44.64
CA PRO A 6 0.05 -43.15 -44.62
C PRO A 6 0.69 -42.71 -43.29
N SER A 7 1.72 -43.43 -42.87
CA SER A 7 2.49 -43.19 -41.64
C SER A 7 3.57 -42.11 -41.79
N TYR A 8 3.83 -41.35 -40.74
CA TYR A 8 5.09 -40.60 -40.55
C TYR A 8 5.91 -41.20 -39.42
N ALA A 9 7.21 -41.36 -39.66
CA ALA A 9 8.16 -41.96 -38.73
C ALA A 9 9.04 -40.89 -38.05
N PHE A 10 9.45 -41.16 -36.80
CA PHE A 10 10.57 -40.44 -36.17
C PHE A 10 11.90 -40.94 -36.75
N PRO A 11 12.90 -40.05 -36.87
CA PRO A 11 14.15 -40.34 -36.17
C PRO A 11 14.84 -39.12 -35.52
N GLY A 12 15.51 -39.38 -34.40
CA GLY A 12 16.89 -38.94 -34.13
C GLY A 12 17.26 -37.44 -34.18
N SER A 13 17.32 -36.83 -32.99
CA SER A 13 18.33 -35.85 -32.55
C SER A 13 19.50 -35.53 -33.51
N MET A 14 19.68 -34.25 -33.86
CA MET A 14 21.00 -33.70 -34.27
C MET A 14 21.22 -32.24 -33.81
N SER A 15 22.41 -32.03 -33.24
CA SER A 15 23.24 -30.81 -33.08
C SER A 15 22.64 -29.38 -33.09
N ARG A 16 23.05 -28.58 -32.10
CA ARG A 16 23.00 -27.10 -32.15
C ARG A 16 24.15 -26.56 -33.04
N SER A 17 23.84 -25.96 -34.18
CA SER A 17 24.80 -25.08 -34.88
C SER A 17 24.87 -23.70 -34.21
N LYS A 18 26.08 -23.14 -34.09
CA LYS A 18 26.29 -21.72 -33.74
C LYS A 18 26.34 -20.93 -35.05
N THR A 19 25.34 -20.11 -35.35
CA THR A 19 25.49 -18.98 -36.28
C THR A 19 26.15 -17.81 -35.56
N SER A 20 26.99 -17.03 -36.25
CA SER A 20 27.67 -15.91 -35.59
C SER A 20 26.73 -14.72 -35.42
N ARG A 21 27.09 -13.82 -34.48
CA ARG A 21 26.38 -12.57 -34.25
C ARG A 21 26.55 -11.58 -35.43
N ASP A 22 27.60 -11.78 -36.22
CA ASP A 22 28.03 -10.88 -37.32
C ASP A 22 27.20 -11.08 -38.60
N ASP A 23 26.76 -12.33 -38.87
CA ASP A 23 25.93 -12.67 -40.04
C ASP A 23 24.59 -11.92 -40.06
N ILE A 24 24.05 -11.63 -38.86
CA ILE A 24 22.79 -10.90 -38.67
C ILE A 24 22.96 -9.41 -39.00
N GLY A 25 24.12 -8.81 -38.69
CA GLY A 25 24.43 -7.41 -39.06
C GLY A 25 24.53 -7.22 -40.57
N SER A 26 25.21 -8.14 -41.25
CA SER A 26 25.37 -8.17 -42.72
C SER A 26 24.05 -8.20 -43.50
N LEU A 27 22.97 -8.70 -42.88
CA LEU A 27 21.63 -8.72 -43.46
C LEU A 27 20.86 -7.41 -43.17
N ALA A 28 20.99 -6.85 -41.97
CA ALA A 28 20.33 -5.61 -41.57
C ALA A 28 20.75 -4.41 -42.43
N ASP A 29 22.06 -4.21 -42.65
CA ASP A 29 22.58 -3.09 -43.45
C ASP A 29 22.11 -3.12 -44.91
N LYS A 30 21.95 -4.33 -45.49
CA LYS A 30 21.42 -4.51 -46.85
C LYS A 30 19.95 -4.13 -46.95
N MET A 31 19.15 -4.36 -45.91
CA MET A 31 17.76 -3.91 -45.86
C MET A 31 17.65 -2.39 -45.62
N LEU A 32 18.61 -1.79 -44.89
CA LEU A 32 18.69 -0.34 -44.73
C LEU A 32 19.01 0.37 -46.07
N GLN A 33 20.01 -0.10 -46.81
CA GLN A 33 20.37 0.48 -48.11
C GLN A 33 19.22 0.38 -49.14
N ALA A 34 18.48 -0.73 -49.15
CA ALA A 34 17.32 -0.91 -50.02
C ALA A 34 16.18 0.11 -49.75
N SER A 35 16.11 0.67 -48.54
CA SER A 35 15.04 1.59 -48.13
C SER A 35 15.30 3.05 -48.51
N LEU A 36 16.52 3.41 -48.93
CA LEU A 36 16.92 4.80 -49.23
C LEU A 36 16.73 5.21 -50.70
N THR A 37 16.14 4.35 -51.55
CA THR A 37 16.10 4.55 -53.02
C THR A 37 14.71 4.44 -53.65
N ARG A 38 13.72 5.21 -53.17
CA ARG A 38 12.50 5.58 -53.96
C ARG A 38 11.91 6.91 -53.50
N GLY A 39 11.74 7.84 -54.44
CA GLY A 39 11.26 9.20 -54.20
C GLY A 39 9.79 9.44 -54.53
N ALA A 40 9.32 10.61 -54.08
CA ALA A 40 7.97 11.16 -54.13
C ALA A 40 7.11 10.91 -55.40
N ALA A 41 5.80 10.72 -55.17
CA ALA A 41 4.73 11.03 -56.12
C ALA A 41 3.46 11.50 -55.36
N SER A 42 2.73 12.47 -55.92
CA SER A 42 1.45 13.05 -55.45
C SER A 42 0.94 14.07 -56.48
N PRO A 43 -0.35 14.49 -56.46
CA PRO A 43 -1.54 13.91 -55.82
C PRO A 43 -2.68 13.62 -56.84
N ALA A 44 -3.84 13.15 -56.37
CA ALA A 44 -5.09 13.17 -57.14
C ALA A 44 -6.31 13.38 -56.21
N SER A 45 -7.37 14.03 -56.71
CA SER A 45 -8.55 14.48 -55.95
C SER A 45 -9.86 13.95 -56.54
N VAL A 46 -10.88 13.72 -55.68
CA VAL A 46 -12.30 13.57 -56.03
C VAL A 46 -13.16 14.18 -54.91
N SER A 47 -14.41 14.58 -55.19
CA SER A 47 -15.21 15.46 -54.33
C SER A 47 -16.67 15.02 -54.09
N SER A 48 -17.31 15.68 -53.10
CA SER A 48 -18.71 16.17 -53.09
C SER A 48 -19.93 15.23 -53.17
N ALA A 49 -20.69 15.13 -52.06
CA ALA A 49 -22.16 15.26 -51.90
C ALA A 49 -22.49 15.30 -50.38
N ALA A 50 -23.25 16.20 -49.74
CA ALA A 50 -24.59 16.80 -49.99
C ALA A 50 -25.76 15.85 -49.61
N SER A 51 -26.81 16.19 -48.84
CA SER A 51 -27.19 17.33 -47.95
C SER A 51 -28.30 16.83 -46.97
N VAL A 52 -28.68 17.47 -45.84
CA VAL A 52 -29.83 18.41 -45.58
C VAL A 52 -30.09 18.30 -44.04
N LEU A 53 -29.98 19.31 -43.14
CA LEU A 53 -30.91 20.42 -42.74
C LEU A 53 -32.28 19.94 -42.15
N TYR A 54 -32.99 20.55 -41.18
CA TYR A 54 -32.76 21.76 -40.32
C TYR A 54 -33.41 21.59 -38.88
N PRO A 55 -34.11 22.53 -38.17
CA PRO A 55 -33.70 23.00 -36.83
C PRO A 55 -34.69 22.75 -35.64
N PRO A 56 -34.36 23.14 -34.38
CA PRO A 56 -35.22 22.97 -33.20
C PRO A 56 -36.15 24.17 -32.87
N PRO A 57 -37.14 24.03 -31.96
CA PRO A 57 -38.01 25.13 -31.49
C PRO A 57 -37.48 25.88 -30.26
N SER A 58 -37.81 27.18 -30.15
CA SER A 58 -37.43 28.08 -29.05
C SER A 58 -38.52 29.11 -28.76
N TYR A 59 -39.01 29.24 -27.52
CA TYR A 59 -39.67 30.43 -26.95
C TYR A 59 -39.73 30.28 -25.40
N ARG A 60 -39.84 31.27 -24.50
CA ARG A 60 -39.37 32.67 -24.30
C ARG A 60 -40.38 33.34 -23.33
N HIS A 61 -39.90 33.86 -22.19
CA HIS A 61 -40.56 34.92 -21.35
C HIS A 61 -41.94 34.59 -20.70
N SER A 62 -42.44 35.33 -19.70
CA SER A 62 -41.86 36.18 -18.62
C SER A 62 -43.00 36.71 -17.73
N THR A 63 -42.82 36.89 -16.41
CA THR A 63 -43.48 37.96 -15.60
C THR A 63 -42.91 38.05 -14.17
N THR A 64 -42.77 39.27 -13.64
CA THR A 64 -42.73 39.59 -12.20
C THR A 64 -44.06 40.24 -11.76
N PRO A 65 -44.37 40.27 -10.45
CA PRO A 65 -44.36 41.54 -9.70
C PRO A 65 -43.87 41.39 -8.23
N VAL A 66 -43.91 42.39 -7.33
CA VAL A 66 -43.27 43.73 -7.29
C VAL A 66 -43.54 44.39 -5.92
N PHE A 67 -42.54 45.10 -5.34
CA PHE A 67 -42.58 45.90 -4.08
C PHE A 67 -42.87 45.15 -2.75
N SER A 68 -42.59 45.69 -1.55
CA SER A 68 -42.08 47.02 -1.11
C SER A 68 -40.99 46.91 -0.02
N ALA A 69 -40.40 48.05 0.42
CA ALA A 69 -39.28 48.10 1.39
C ALA A 69 -39.40 49.21 2.45
N SER A 70 -38.81 48.97 3.64
CA SER A 70 -38.57 49.94 4.75
C SER A 70 -37.74 49.26 5.85
N SER A 71 -36.86 49.91 6.64
CA SER A 71 -36.28 51.26 6.57
C SER A 71 -35.12 51.43 7.58
N SER A 72 -34.05 52.12 7.16
CA SER A 72 -32.99 52.91 7.85
C SER A 72 -32.67 52.86 9.38
N PRO A 73 -31.44 53.26 9.78
CA PRO A 73 -30.88 53.06 11.13
C PRO A 73 -30.96 54.29 12.06
N TYR A 74 -30.46 54.15 13.30
CA TYR A 74 -30.08 55.28 14.18
C TYR A 74 -28.75 55.05 14.92
N ASN A 75 -28.03 56.16 15.14
CA ASN A 75 -26.81 56.32 15.95
C ASN A 75 -27.08 57.37 17.05
N THR A 76 -26.48 57.20 18.25
CA THR A 76 -25.99 58.21 19.24
C THR A 76 -25.73 57.46 20.57
N ALA A 77 -24.55 57.49 21.20
CA ALA A 77 -23.94 58.60 21.98
C ALA A 77 -24.69 58.87 23.32
N ASP A 78 -24.07 59.11 24.48
CA ASP A 78 -22.84 59.90 24.70
C ASP A 78 -22.11 59.68 26.07
N GLY A 79 -20.87 60.19 26.18
CA GLY A 79 -20.18 60.60 27.44
C GLY A 79 -19.28 59.58 28.22
N LEU A 80 -18.22 59.98 28.95
CA LEU A 80 -17.57 61.31 29.09
C LEU A 80 -16.10 61.20 29.67
N SER A 81 -15.30 62.28 29.51
CA SER A 81 -13.84 62.49 29.77
C SER A 81 -13.32 62.23 31.21
N CYS A 82 -12.01 62.17 31.59
CA CYS A 82 -10.66 62.40 30.99
C CYS A 82 -9.58 61.69 31.89
N GLY A 83 -8.23 61.76 31.76
CA GLY A 83 -7.28 62.35 30.80
C GLY A 83 -5.93 62.84 31.45
N GLN A 84 -4.83 62.95 30.66
CA GLN A 84 -3.50 63.60 30.98
C GLN A 84 -2.57 62.90 32.02
N ASN A 85 -1.22 62.95 32.02
CA ASN A 85 -0.10 63.57 31.24
C ASN A 85 1.08 62.54 31.08
N ALA A 86 1.96 62.50 30.07
CA ALA A 86 3.12 63.37 29.70
C ALA A 86 4.17 63.60 30.83
N GLY A 87 5.51 63.44 30.67
CA GLY A 87 6.43 62.97 29.59
C GLY A 87 7.88 62.80 30.13
N ALA A 88 8.77 61.94 29.57
CA ALA A 88 9.81 62.23 28.55
C ALA A 88 11.28 62.37 29.07
N VAL A 89 12.29 62.19 28.17
CA VAL A 89 13.76 62.47 28.27
C VAL A 89 14.74 61.33 28.71
N HIS A 90 15.95 61.32 28.11
CA HIS A 90 17.10 60.37 28.16
C HIS A 90 18.43 61.10 28.55
N PRO A 91 19.64 60.46 28.69
CA PRO A 91 20.01 59.06 29.01
C PRO A 91 20.78 58.99 30.37
N PRO A 92 22.14 58.92 30.58
CA PRO A 92 23.35 58.69 29.75
C PRO A 92 24.18 57.42 30.15
N ILE A 93 25.49 57.38 29.85
CA ILE A 93 26.51 56.28 29.99
C ILE A 93 27.86 56.93 30.40
N PRO A 94 28.72 56.43 31.35
CA PRO A 94 29.87 55.53 31.00
C PRO A 94 30.60 54.68 32.10
N GLY A 95 31.21 53.56 31.66
CA GLY A 95 32.46 52.94 32.21
C GLY A 95 32.39 52.17 33.55
N SER A 96 33.40 51.36 33.96
CA SER A 96 34.55 50.73 33.24
C SER A 96 35.38 49.82 34.20
N ALA A 97 36.15 48.84 33.66
CA ALA A 97 37.22 48.06 34.33
C ALA A 97 36.79 47.04 35.41
N SER A 98 37.55 45.99 35.81
CA SER A 98 38.65 45.17 35.20
C SER A 98 38.95 43.93 36.12
N ILE A 99 40.09 43.23 35.94
CA ILE A 99 40.72 42.18 36.83
C ILE A 99 40.19 40.73 36.68
N THR A 100 40.98 39.64 36.61
CA THR A 100 42.35 39.32 36.08
C THR A 100 42.51 37.78 35.89
N ASP A 101 43.67 37.35 35.38
CA ASP A 101 44.39 36.06 35.64
C ASP A 101 44.17 34.80 34.77
N ASP A 102 45.12 34.65 33.83
CA ASP A 102 46.07 33.53 33.69
C ASP A 102 45.73 32.14 33.08
N ASN A 103 46.22 31.98 31.84
CA ASN A 103 47.24 31.01 31.40
C ASN A 103 47.01 29.49 31.55
N ILE A 104 46.98 28.80 30.39
CA ILE A 104 48.03 27.83 29.99
C ILE A 104 48.04 27.63 28.46
N THR A 105 49.16 27.20 27.89
CA THR A 105 49.46 27.25 26.44
C THR A 105 49.09 25.99 25.66
N GLY A 106 48.77 26.14 24.37
CA GLY A 106 48.42 25.01 23.48
C GLY A 106 48.36 25.36 21.99
N TYR A 107 49.50 25.53 21.32
CA TYR A 107 49.57 25.84 19.88
C TYR A 107 49.02 24.71 18.99
N ARG A 108 47.93 24.96 18.25
CA ARG A 108 47.62 24.28 16.98
C ARG A 108 47.11 25.28 15.94
N LYS A 109 47.66 25.22 14.72
CA LYS A 109 47.20 26.03 13.58
C LYS A 109 45.76 25.64 13.19
N SER A 110 44.84 26.58 13.28
CA SER A 110 43.53 26.51 12.64
C SER A 110 43.51 27.41 11.40
N THR A 111 43.45 26.81 10.21
CA THR A 111 43.10 27.54 8.98
C THR A 111 41.62 27.91 9.05
N SER A 112 41.33 29.19 9.28
CA SER A 112 39.99 29.73 9.37
C SER A 112 39.29 29.77 8.01
N VAL A 113 38.69 28.64 7.61
CA VAL A 113 37.64 28.63 6.59
C VAL A 113 36.44 29.40 7.17
N SER A 114 36.23 30.63 6.71
CA SER A 114 35.14 31.48 7.16
C SER A 114 33.80 30.93 6.65
N SER A 115 33.04 30.29 7.55
CA SER A 115 31.69 29.78 7.28
C SER A 115 30.69 30.93 7.16
N SER A 116 30.74 31.66 6.05
CA SER A 116 29.67 32.58 5.66
C SER A 116 28.40 31.77 5.35
N HIS A 117 27.38 31.90 6.20
CA HIS A 117 26.08 31.29 5.96
C HIS A 117 25.44 31.90 4.70
N SER A 118 25.58 31.20 3.58
CA SER A 118 25.13 31.64 2.26
C SER A 118 23.60 31.58 2.15
N THR A 119 22.94 32.70 2.46
CA THR A 119 21.52 32.94 2.17
C THR A 119 21.27 33.25 0.68
N LEU A 120 21.94 32.50 -0.19
CA LEU A 120 21.95 32.64 -1.65
C LEU A 120 21.09 31.55 -2.31
N SER A 121 20.47 31.89 -3.43
CA SER A 121 19.75 30.93 -4.27
C SER A 121 20.68 29.86 -4.83
N ILE A 122 20.32 28.59 -4.67
CA ILE A 122 21.07 27.42 -5.17
C ILE A 122 21.27 27.54 -6.69
N SER A 123 22.50 27.46 -7.19
CA SER A 123 22.75 27.54 -8.63
C SER A 123 22.38 26.25 -9.35
N ALA A 124 22.19 26.31 -10.67
CA ALA A 124 21.95 25.12 -11.49
C ALA A 124 23.09 24.09 -11.42
N ALA A 125 24.34 24.56 -11.25
CA ALA A 125 25.50 23.70 -11.08
C ALA A 125 25.46 22.97 -9.74
N ASP A 126 25.13 23.68 -8.65
CA ASP A 126 25.02 23.11 -7.31
C ASP A 126 23.86 22.11 -7.23
N ALA A 127 22.71 22.45 -7.80
CA ALA A 127 21.56 21.55 -7.87
C ALA A 127 21.90 20.26 -8.62
N LYS A 128 22.55 20.37 -9.80
CA LYS A 128 23.03 19.21 -10.57
C LYS A 128 24.19 18.47 -9.88
N SER A 129 24.90 19.09 -8.95
CA SER A 129 25.90 18.42 -8.10
C SER A 129 25.20 17.60 -7.00
N ARG A 130 24.28 18.21 -6.25
CA ARG A 130 23.49 17.59 -5.18
C ARG A 130 22.69 16.38 -5.64
N VAL A 131 22.02 16.45 -6.80
CA VAL A 131 21.28 15.29 -7.36
C VAL A 131 22.21 14.12 -7.71
N ARG A 132 23.43 14.39 -8.22
CA ARG A 132 24.43 13.34 -8.49
C ARG A 132 25.03 12.76 -7.21
N HIS A 133 25.18 13.54 -6.15
CA HIS A 133 25.59 13.03 -4.84
C HIS A 133 24.55 12.04 -4.29
N LEU A 134 23.26 12.43 -4.28
CA LEU A 134 22.16 11.55 -3.86
C LEU A 134 22.10 10.26 -4.70
N GLN A 135 22.33 10.34 -6.01
CA GLN A 135 22.41 9.16 -6.88
C GLN A 135 23.55 8.22 -6.47
N GLN A 136 24.74 8.75 -6.14
CA GLN A 136 25.87 7.96 -5.63
C GLN A 136 25.60 7.36 -4.24
N GLU A 137 24.83 8.03 -3.38
CA GLU A 137 24.39 7.49 -2.09
C GLU A 137 23.36 6.37 -2.24
N VAL A 138 22.42 6.50 -3.18
CA VAL A 138 21.44 5.45 -3.53
C VAL A 138 22.15 4.21 -4.07
N GLU A 139 23.04 4.36 -5.05
CA GLU A 139 23.74 3.20 -5.62
C GLU A 139 24.72 2.55 -4.64
N ARG A 140 25.32 3.31 -3.71
CA ARG A 140 26.07 2.74 -2.58
C ARG A 140 25.17 1.92 -1.66
N ALA A 141 24.03 2.48 -1.23
CA ALA A 141 23.07 1.76 -0.39
C ALA A 141 22.53 0.49 -1.08
N LYS A 142 22.29 0.54 -2.41
CA LYS A 142 21.86 -0.63 -3.20
C LYS A 142 22.96 -1.70 -3.30
N ALA A 143 24.24 -1.33 -3.25
CA ALA A 143 25.37 -2.26 -3.25
C ALA A 143 25.61 -2.87 -1.86
N ASP A 144 25.44 -2.09 -0.78
CA ASP A 144 25.60 -2.55 0.61
C ASP A 144 24.43 -3.43 1.08
N MET A 145 23.24 -3.28 0.49
CA MET A 145 22.05 -4.08 0.82
C MET A 145 22.16 -5.55 0.33
N PRO A 146 21.99 -6.55 1.22
CA PRO A 146 22.11 -7.96 0.87
C PRO A 146 20.94 -8.43 -0.03
N GLU A 147 21.17 -9.45 -0.87
CA GLU A 147 20.10 -10.01 -1.71
C GLU A 147 19.00 -10.65 -0.85
N ARG A 148 17.84 -10.00 -0.81
CA ARG A 148 16.65 -10.46 -0.10
C ARG A 148 16.05 -11.67 -0.80
N GLN A 149 16.06 -12.84 -0.14
CA GLN A 149 15.59 -14.10 -0.75
C GLN A 149 14.05 -14.19 -0.78
N THR A 150 13.42 -13.42 -1.66
CA THR A 150 11.96 -13.39 -1.90
C THR A 150 11.45 -14.68 -2.56
N ARG A 151 12.28 -15.35 -3.37
CA ARG A 151 11.91 -16.54 -4.16
C ARG A 151 11.31 -17.66 -3.32
N GLY A 152 10.06 -18.03 -3.61
CA GLY A 152 9.32 -19.10 -2.94
C GLY A 152 8.48 -18.63 -1.76
N LEU A 153 8.47 -17.33 -1.45
CA LEU A 153 7.58 -16.71 -0.45
C LEU A 153 6.10 -16.98 -0.75
N PHE A 154 5.67 -16.89 -2.01
CA PHE A 154 4.29 -17.20 -2.41
C PHE A 154 3.95 -18.67 -2.11
N LYS A 155 4.83 -19.59 -2.50
CA LYS A 155 4.66 -21.02 -2.22
C LYS A 155 4.67 -21.30 -0.72
N ALA A 156 5.56 -20.67 0.05
CA ALA A 156 5.67 -20.90 1.49
C ALA A 156 4.42 -20.42 2.24
N ALA A 157 3.88 -19.25 1.89
CA ALA A 157 2.65 -18.72 2.49
C ALA A 157 1.40 -19.51 2.07
N CYS A 158 1.27 -19.89 0.79
CA CYS A 158 0.07 -20.56 0.28
C CYS A 158 0.06 -22.09 0.52
N SER A 159 1.22 -22.71 0.78
CA SER A 159 1.27 -24.13 1.15
C SER A 159 0.54 -24.36 2.46
N THR A 160 -0.40 -25.32 2.45
CA THR A 160 -1.45 -25.42 3.47
C THR A 160 -1.53 -26.84 4.02
N ASP A 161 -1.57 -26.94 5.35
CA ASP A 161 -2.02 -28.11 6.08
C ASP A 161 -3.48 -27.94 6.48
N LEU A 162 -4.35 -28.77 5.90
CA LEU A 162 -5.80 -28.74 6.09
C LEU A 162 -6.25 -30.00 6.84
N LEU A 163 -6.65 -29.86 8.11
CA LEU A 163 -7.19 -30.97 8.89
C LEU A 163 -8.72 -30.86 8.98
N PHE A 164 -9.42 -31.88 8.50
CA PHE A 164 -10.86 -32.03 8.76
C PHE A 164 -11.03 -32.73 10.11
N LEU A 165 -11.63 -32.03 11.07
CA LEU A 165 -12.07 -32.58 12.34
C LEU A 165 -13.58 -32.81 12.22
N MET A 166 -14.02 -34.07 12.26
CA MET A 166 -15.40 -34.43 11.90
C MET A 166 -16.08 -35.29 12.95
N ASP A 167 -17.29 -34.87 13.32
CA ASP A 167 -18.27 -35.74 13.94
C ASP A 167 -18.67 -36.86 12.96
N THR A 168 -18.78 -38.10 13.45
CA THR A 168 -19.13 -39.27 12.63
C THR A 168 -20.25 -40.14 13.21
N THR A 169 -21.14 -39.51 13.97
CA THR A 169 -22.41 -40.11 14.42
C THR A 169 -23.41 -40.33 13.29
N ASN A 170 -24.54 -40.98 13.60
CA ASN A 170 -25.61 -41.29 12.64
C ASN A 170 -26.30 -40.04 12.04
N SER A 171 -26.38 -38.91 12.75
CA SER A 171 -26.94 -37.65 12.20
C SER A 171 -26.04 -37.04 11.13
N MET A 172 -24.73 -37.30 11.18
CA MET A 172 -23.72 -36.73 10.30
C MET A 172 -23.63 -37.38 8.91
N ILE A 173 -24.41 -38.44 8.63
CA ILE A 173 -24.43 -39.14 7.33
C ILE A 173 -24.48 -38.20 6.11
N PRO A 174 -25.39 -37.21 6.01
CA PRO A 174 -25.48 -36.33 4.84
C PRO A 174 -24.20 -35.50 4.64
N TYR A 175 -23.59 -35.05 5.72
CA TYR A 175 -22.40 -34.21 5.73
C TYR A 175 -21.12 -35.03 5.43
N MET A 176 -21.06 -36.29 5.88
CA MET A 176 -20.00 -37.21 5.49
C MET A 176 -20.02 -37.53 3.99
N GLU A 177 -21.20 -37.77 3.39
CA GLU A 177 -21.30 -37.96 1.95
C GLU A 177 -20.97 -36.69 1.16
N ALA A 178 -21.30 -35.50 1.68
CA ALA A 178 -20.86 -34.23 1.10
C ALA A 178 -19.32 -34.14 1.05
N ALA A 179 -18.65 -34.40 2.18
CA ALA A 179 -17.20 -34.35 2.31
C ALA A 179 -16.50 -35.38 1.40
N LYS A 180 -16.99 -36.63 1.37
CA LYS A 180 -16.52 -37.70 0.46
C LYS A 180 -16.53 -37.23 -1.00
N ASN A 181 -17.66 -36.71 -1.46
CA ASN A 181 -17.82 -36.32 -2.86
C ASN A 181 -17.01 -35.06 -3.24
N GLN A 182 -16.79 -34.14 -2.29
CA GLN A 182 -16.15 -32.85 -2.58
C GLN A 182 -14.65 -32.77 -2.31
N VAL A 183 -14.04 -33.67 -1.54
CA VAL A 183 -12.61 -33.55 -1.15
C VAL A 183 -11.66 -33.39 -2.34
N ARG A 184 -11.93 -34.06 -3.48
CA ARG A 184 -11.15 -33.89 -4.73
C ARG A 184 -11.33 -32.49 -5.34
N SER A 185 -12.56 -31.98 -5.30
CA SER A 185 -12.96 -30.68 -5.82
C SER A 185 -12.31 -29.55 -5.02
N ILE A 186 -12.38 -29.63 -3.68
CA ILE A 186 -11.75 -28.73 -2.71
C ILE A 186 -10.23 -28.66 -2.92
N VAL A 187 -9.54 -29.80 -2.96
CA VAL A 187 -8.08 -29.83 -3.16
C VAL A 187 -7.69 -29.30 -4.55
N GLY A 188 -8.54 -29.54 -5.57
CA GLY A 188 -8.37 -28.97 -6.91
C GLY A 188 -8.52 -27.45 -6.95
N ASP A 189 -9.52 -26.89 -6.28
CA ASP A 189 -9.75 -25.45 -6.20
C ASP A 189 -8.65 -24.72 -5.44
N ILE A 190 -8.23 -25.24 -4.28
CA ILE A 190 -7.14 -24.65 -3.49
C ILE A 190 -5.85 -24.60 -4.33
N LYS A 191 -5.52 -25.70 -5.04
CA LYS A 191 -4.36 -25.74 -5.94
C LYS A 191 -4.50 -24.75 -7.11
N ARG A 192 -5.64 -24.71 -7.81
CA ARG A 192 -5.88 -23.74 -8.91
C ARG A 192 -5.78 -22.29 -8.44
N LYS A 193 -6.31 -21.98 -7.25
CA LYS A 193 -6.26 -20.62 -6.68
C LYS A 193 -4.83 -20.19 -6.35
N PHE A 194 -4.01 -21.12 -5.84
CA PHE A 194 -2.61 -20.89 -5.51
C PHE A 194 -1.65 -21.33 -6.64
N LEU A 195 -2.02 -21.04 -7.89
CA LEU A 195 -1.21 -21.19 -9.13
C LEU A 195 -0.67 -22.61 -9.41
N ASN A 196 -1.17 -23.61 -8.69
CA ASN A 196 -0.63 -24.98 -8.59
C ASN A 196 0.78 -25.08 -7.98
N GLU A 197 1.35 -23.99 -7.44
CA GLU A 197 2.65 -24.00 -6.77
C GLU A 197 2.57 -24.50 -5.31
N ALA A 198 1.44 -24.27 -4.63
CA ALA A 198 1.27 -24.57 -3.21
C ALA A 198 1.16 -26.08 -2.90
N ASP A 199 1.92 -26.53 -1.90
CA ASP A 199 1.83 -27.90 -1.37
C ASP A 199 0.67 -28.02 -0.36
N VAL A 200 -0.52 -28.35 -0.88
CA VAL A 200 -1.69 -28.69 -0.07
C VAL A 200 -1.57 -30.13 0.45
N ARG A 201 -1.60 -30.32 1.77
CA ARG A 201 -1.78 -31.62 2.43
C ARG A 201 -3.11 -31.65 3.19
N VAL A 202 -3.74 -32.82 3.24
CA VAL A 202 -5.02 -33.01 3.95
C VAL A 202 -4.88 -34.14 4.98
N ALA A 203 -5.34 -33.88 6.19
CA ALA A 203 -5.53 -34.85 7.26
C ALA A 203 -7.03 -34.97 7.61
N VAL A 204 -7.42 -36.08 8.26
CA VAL A 204 -8.77 -36.27 8.78
C VAL A 204 -8.68 -36.88 10.18
N VAL A 205 -9.34 -36.25 11.15
CA VAL A 205 -9.67 -36.84 12.45
C VAL A 205 -11.19 -36.96 12.50
N SER A 206 -11.70 -38.18 12.64
CA SER A 206 -13.10 -38.44 12.93
C SER A 206 -13.26 -38.89 14.37
N TYR A 207 -14.26 -38.35 15.08
CA TYR A 207 -14.61 -38.73 16.45
C TYR A 207 -16.09 -39.18 16.57
N LYS A 208 -16.41 -39.81 17.71
CA LYS A 208 -17.71 -40.31 18.18
C LYS A 208 -17.68 -40.36 19.72
N ASP A 209 -18.81 -40.57 20.39
CA ASP A 209 -18.93 -40.94 21.82
C ASP A 209 -17.87 -41.98 22.23
N HIS A 210 -17.31 -41.83 23.44
CA HIS A 210 -16.37 -42.75 24.07
C HIS A 210 -16.88 -44.20 24.16
N ASN A 211 -18.20 -44.40 24.11
CA ASN A 211 -18.83 -45.72 24.11
C ASN A 211 -18.75 -46.47 22.77
N ASP A 212 -18.36 -45.79 21.68
CA ASP A 212 -18.39 -46.37 20.33
C ASP A 212 -17.09 -47.11 19.94
N ASP A 213 -17.25 -48.20 19.18
CA ASP A 213 -16.14 -48.94 18.59
C ASP A 213 -15.30 -48.02 17.69
N ARG A 214 -14.04 -47.81 18.08
CA ARG A 214 -13.12 -46.83 17.46
C ARG A 214 -13.73 -45.42 17.50
N ASN A 215 -13.98 -44.91 18.71
CA ASN A 215 -14.38 -43.53 18.97
C ASN A 215 -13.58 -42.53 18.11
N ILE A 216 -12.25 -42.65 18.09
CA ILE A 216 -11.37 -41.83 17.25
C ILE A 216 -10.75 -42.66 16.12
N GLU A 217 -10.86 -42.16 14.88
CA GLU A 217 -10.08 -42.66 13.73
C GLU A 217 -9.29 -41.50 13.09
N PHE A 218 -8.07 -41.77 12.63
CA PHE A 218 -7.14 -40.76 12.15
C PHE A 218 -6.47 -41.14 10.81
N LEU A 219 -6.40 -40.16 9.91
CA LEU A 219 -5.53 -40.12 8.73
C LEU A 219 -4.61 -38.90 8.84
N ASP A 220 -3.30 -39.14 8.93
CA ASP A 220 -2.30 -38.07 8.94
C ASP A 220 -2.09 -37.43 7.55
N PHE A 221 -1.45 -36.26 7.52
CA PHE A 221 -1.35 -35.37 6.37
C PHE A 221 -0.80 -36.02 5.10
N THR A 222 -1.68 -36.20 4.11
CA THR A 222 -1.35 -36.73 2.78
C THR A 222 -1.64 -35.71 1.66
N GLN A 223 -0.84 -35.73 0.60
CA GLN A 223 -1.13 -35.01 -0.65
C GLN A 223 -2.11 -35.78 -1.56
N SER A 224 -2.44 -37.03 -1.23
CA SER A 224 -3.29 -37.90 -2.06
C SER A 224 -4.75 -37.79 -1.67
N ALA A 225 -5.51 -36.97 -2.41
CA ALA A 225 -6.97 -36.90 -2.26
C ALA A 225 -7.67 -38.27 -2.42
N ASN A 226 -7.04 -39.24 -3.10
CA ASN A 226 -7.54 -40.62 -3.20
C ASN A 226 -7.31 -41.45 -1.92
N GLN A 227 -6.29 -41.15 -1.10
CA GLN A 227 -6.16 -41.73 0.23
C GLN A 227 -7.23 -41.16 1.18
N VAL A 228 -7.45 -39.84 1.15
CA VAL A 228 -8.51 -39.17 1.93
C VAL A 228 -9.89 -39.71 1.55
N PHE A 229 -10.21 -39.82 0.26
CA PHE A 229 -11.45 -40.40 -0.23
C PHE A 229 -11.65 -41.85 0.25
N LYS A 230 -10.61 -42.69 0.19
CA LYS A 230 -10.65 -44.09 0.69
C LYS A 230 -10.82 -44.16 2.21
N PHE A 231 -10.21 -43.24 2.96
CA PHE A 231 -10.37 -43.17 4.41
C PHE A 231 -11.78 -42.76 4.79
N LEU A 232 -12.28 -41.63 4.27
CA LEU A 232 -13.66 -41.19 4.49
C LEU A 232 -14.66 -42.27 4.10
N GLY A 233 -14.45 -42.95 2.97
CA GLY A 233 -15.27 -44.07 2.50
C GLY A 233 -15.30 -45.30 3.42
N ARG A 234 -14.38 -45.43 4.39
CA ARG A 234 -14.39 -46.50 5.40
C ARG A 234 -15.21 -46.15 6.65
N LEU A 235 -15.40 -44.86 6.91
CA LEU A 235 -15.99 -44.37 8.15
C LEU A 235 -17.44 -44.82 8.24
N SER A 236 -17.74 -45.57 9.30
CA SER A 236 -19.02 -46.21 9.53
C SER A 236 -19.71 -45.51 10.70
N PRO A 237 -20.82 -44.79 10.48
CA PRO A 237 -21.53 -44.12 11.55
C PRO A 237 -22.13 -45.09 12.54
N ARG A 238 -22.21 -44.62 13.79
CA ARG A 238 -22.74 -45.37 14.93
C ARG A 238 -23.65 -44.47 15.77
N TYR A 239 -24.08 -44.98 16.92
CA TYR A 239 -25.14 -44.41 17.75
C TYR A 239 -24.58 -44.14 19.15
N GLY A 240 -24.19 -42.89 19.42
CA GLY A 240 -23.81 -42.43 20.76
C GLY A 240 -24.94 -42.61 21.77
N LYS A 241 -24.61 -42.81 23.04
CA LYS A 241 -25.61 -43.13 24.08
C LYS A 241 -26.33 -41.90 24.60
N ASP A 242 -25.67 -40.74 24.63
CA ASP A 242 -26.20 -39.45 25.05
C ASP A 242 -26.24 -38.44 23.88
N LYS A 243 -25.70 -37.23 24.06
CA LYS A 243 -25.81 -36.10 23.11
C LYS A 243 -24.54 -35.26 22.95
N PRO A 244 -23.63 -35.19 23.92
CA PRO A 244 -22.27 -34.74 23.68
C PRO A 244 -21.40 -35.88 23.15
N GLU A 245 -20.27 -35.54 22.53
CA GLU A 245 -19.38 -36.47 21.84
C GLU A 245 -17.91 -36.24 22.24
N ASP A 246 -16.99 -37.13 21.84
CA ASP A 246 -15.53 -37.02 22.12
C ASP A 246 -14.80 -35.95 21.26
N VAL A 247 -15.34 -34.74 21.24
CA VAL A 247 -14.73 -33.60 20.51
C VAL A 247 -13.35 -33.26 21.10
N LEU A 248 -13.15 -33.42 22.41
CA LEU A 248 -11.87 -33.12 23.05
C LEU A 248 -10.80 -34.16 22.72
N GLY A 249 -11.12 -35.45 22.67
CA GLY A 249 -10.23 -36.49 22.17
C GLY A 249 -9.91 -36.30 20.67
N GLY A 250 -10.91 -35.88 19.87
CA GLY A 250 -10.71 -35.45 18.49
C GLY A 250 -9.70 -34.30 18.34
N VAL A 251 -9.86 -33.22 19.11
CA VAL A 251 -8.89 -32.10 19.14
C VAL A 251 -7.51 -32.57 19.65
N HIS A 252 -7.47 -33.42 20.68
CA HIS A 252 -6.24 -33.98 21.22
C HIS A 252 -5.51 -34.90 20.24
N GLN A 253 -6.22 -35.56 19.32
CA GLN A 253 -5.63 -36.30 18.21
C GLN A 253 -5.18 -35.38 17.07
N ALA A 254 -5.89 -34.29 16.77
CA ALA A 254 -5.48 -33.29 15.79
C ALA A 254 -4.15 -32.59 16.17
N LEU A 255 -3.89 -32.42 17.46
CA LEU A 255 -2.61 -31.93 17.99
C LEU A 255 -1.43 -32.88 17.76
N LYS A 256 -1.67 -34.17 17.47
CA LYS A 256 -0.64 -35.19 17.21
C LYS A 256 -0.33 -35.38 15.72
N ALA A 257 -1.01 -34.65 14.83
CA ALA A 257 -0.79 -34.75 13.38
C ALA A 257 0.55 -34.12 12.94
N SER A 258 1.09 -34.54 11.79
CA SER A 258 2.42 -34.13 11.31
C SER A 258 2.47 -32.73 10.68
N TRP A 259 1.95 -31.70 11.37
CA TRP A 259 1.95 -30.30 10.95
C TRP A 259 3.35 -29.83 10.49
N LYS A 260 3.41 -29.22 9.30
CA LYS A 260 4.67 -28.87 8.61
C LYS A 260 4.60 -27.50 7.92
N GLN A 261 3.48 -27.16 7.31
CA GLN A 261 3.33 -25.94 6.50
C GLN A 261 3.17 -24.69 7.37
N GLN A 262 3.20 -23.50 6.75
CA GLN A 262 2.96 -22.23 7.44
C GLN A 262 1.46 -21.99 7.64
N THR A 263 0.66 -22.10 6.57
CA THR A 263 -0.80 -22.03 6.69
C THR A 263 -1.34 -23.33 7.28
N ARG A 264 -1.96 -23.24 8.45
CA ARG A 264 -2.52 -24.36 9.21
C ARG A 264 -3.98 -24.09 9.53
N CYS A 265 -4.85 -25.02 9.15
CA CYS A 265 -6.30 -24.88 9.28
C CYS A 265 -6.93 -26.15 9.85
N ILE A 266 -7.75 -26.03 10.89
CA ILE A 266 -8.76 -27.02 11.25
C ILE A 266 -10.12 -26.57 10.70
N ILE A 267 -10.77 -27.45 9.95
CA ILE A 267 -12.18 -27.35 9.61
C ILE A 267 -12.92 -28.33 10.51
N HIS A 268 -13.63 -27.82 11.52
CA HIS A 268 -14.43 -28.62 12.44
C HIS A 268 -15.87 -28.69 11.96
N ILE A 269 -16.37 -29.89 11.70
CA ILE A 269 -17.74 -30.15 11.24
C ILE A 269 -18.46 -30.96 12.31
N ALA A 270 -19.48 -30.37 12.94
CA ALA A 270 -20.16 -30.95 14.09
C ALA A 270 -21.62 -30.49 14.24
N ASP A 271 -22.47 -31.39 14.69
CA ASP A 271 -23.85 -31.13 15.13
C ASP A 271 -24.07 -31.44 16.63
N ALA A 272 -23.03 -31.91 17.33
CA ALA A 272 -22.97 -32.15 18.77
C ALA A 272 -21.74 -31.47 19.45
N PRO A 273 -21.82 -31.09 20.74
CA PRO A 273 -20.74 -30.47 21.51
C PRO A 273 -19.92 -31.51 22.33
N PRO A 274 -18.75 -31.15 22.91
CA PRO A 274 -18.06 -31.99 23.90
C PRO A 274 -18.83 -32.12 25.21
N HIS A 275 -18.60 -33.24 25.92
CA HIS A 275 -18.99 -33.44 27.32
C HIS A 275 -18.50 -32.32 28.25
N GLY A 276 -19.23 -32.07 29.34
CA GLY A 276 -18.96 -31.00 30.29
C GLY A 276 -20.12 -30.01 30.45
N ALA A 277 -21.30 -30.55 30.79
CA ALA A 277 -22.54 -29.82 30.98
C ALA A 277 -22.40 -28.57 31.86
N GLY A 278 -22.99 -27.45 31.43
CA GLY A 278 -22.94 -26.18 32.15
C GLY A 278 -21.62 -25.41 32.01
N VAL A 279 -20.62 -25.95 31.31
CA VAL A 279 -19.39 -25.24 30.90
C VAL A 279 -19.26 -25.20 29.38
N LEU A 280 -19.24 -26.38 28.73
CA LEU A 280 -19.03 -26.54 27.29
C LEU A 280 -20.33 -26.62 26.48
N HIS A 281 -21.44 -27.00 27.11
CA HIS A 281 -22.78 -27.07 26.50
C HIS A 281 -23.89 -26.83 27.52
N ASP A 282 -25.12 -26.66 27.02
CA ASP A 282 -26.29 -26.26 27.81
C ASP A 282 -27.34 -27.38 28.00
N PHE A 283 -26.99 -28.64 27.68
CA PHE A 283 -27.88 -29.74 28.01
C PHE A 283 -27.93 -29.94 29.54
N ARG A 284 -29.00 -30.57 30.03
CA ARG A 284 -29.10 -30.95 31.44
C ARG A 284 -27.96 -31.93 31.76
N ALA A 285 -27.38 -31.83 32.95
CA ALA A 285 -26.36 -32.77 33.43
C ALA A 285 -26.86 -34.24 33.56
N SER A 286 -28.15 -34.49 33.39
CA SER A 286 -28.77 -35.82 33.26
C SER A 286 -28.87 -36.31 31.81
N SER A 287 -28.22 -35.61 30.87
CA SER A 287 -28.21 -35.88 29.42
C SER A 287 -26.78 -35.77 28.85
N ASP A 288 -25.81 -35.96 29.74
CA ASP A 288 -24.37 -36.02 29.52
C ASP A 288 -23.85 -37.09 30.51
N TYR A 289 -23.19 -38.15 30.05
CA TYR A 289 -22.61 -39.18 30.92
C TYR A 289 -21.35 -38.68 31.67
N TYR A 290 -20.71 -37.61 31.18
CA TYR A 290 -19.50 -37.03 31.74
C TYR A 290 -19.70 -35.52 32.04
N PRO A 291 -20.70 -35.14 32.87
CA PRO A 291 -21.19 -33.76 33.01
C PRO A 291 -20.24 -32.79 33.71
N ARG A 292 -19.05 -33.25 34.16
CA ARG A 292 -18.00 -32.40 34.72
C ARG A 292 -16.84 -32.34 33.71
N PRO A 293 -16.32 -31.15 33.33
CA PRO A 293 -15.12 -31.06 32.50
C PRO A 293 -13.97 -31.88 33.11
N GLY A 294 -13.29 -32.69 32.28
CA GLY A 294 -12.25 -33.61 32.76
C GLY A 294 -12.75 -34.88 33.45
N SER A 295 -14.06 -35.17 33.44
CA SER A 295 -14.60 -36.48 33.90
C SER A 295 -14.81 -37.51 32.79
N GLU A 296 -14.57 -37.14 31.53
CA GLU A 296 -14.57 -38.10 30.41
C GLU A 296 -13.34 -39.02 30.46
N PRO A 297 -13.37 -40.20 29.80
CA PRO A 297 -12.38 -41.28 29.98
C PRO A 297 -10.90 -40.92 29.74
N HIS A 298 -10.58 -39.86 29.00
CA HIS A 298 -9.20 -39.41 28.78
C HIS A 298 -8.72 -38.34 29.79
N GLY A 299 -9.60 -37.80 30.64
CA GLY A 299 -9.29 -36.76 31.62
C GLY A 299 -8.99 -35.37 31.03
N LEU A 300 -9.41 -35.10 29.79
CA LEU A 300 -9.11 -33.90 29.03
C LEU A 300 -9.96 -32.70 29.46
N THR A 301 -9.36 -31.52 29.36
CA THR A 301 -10.03 -30.22 29.48
C THR A 301 -9.73 -29.37 28.24
N HIS A 302 -10.60 -28.41 27.94
CA HIS A 302 -10.47 -27.63 26.71
C HIS A 302 -9.28 -26.65 26.74
N GLU A 303 -9.01 -25.99 27.87
CA GLU A 303 -7.98 -24.93 27.92
C GLU A 303 -6.58 -25.39 27.47
N PRO A 304 -6.01 -26.52 27.95
CA PRO A 304 -4.66 -26.91 27.56
C PRO A 304 -4.58 -27.29 26.08
N LEU A 305 -5.65 -27.85 25.53
CA LEU A 305 -5.74 -28.22 24.12
C LEU A 305 -5.81 -26.97 23.22
N LEU A 306 -6.67 -26.00 23.57
CA LEU A 306 -6.79 -24.74 22.82
C LEU A 306 -5.50 -23.91 22.91
N LYS A 307 -4.88 -23.83 24.10
CA LYS A 307 -3.55 -23.19 24.29
C LYS A 307 -2.46 -23.85 23.42
N GLN A 308 -2.54 -25.16 23.16
CA GLN A 308 -1.62 -25.84 22.24
C GLN A 308 -1.95 -25.59 20.75
N LEU A 309 -3.23 -25.50 20.35
CA LEU A 309 -3.62 -25.12 18.99
C LEU A 309 -3.13 -23.69 18.65
N ILE A 310 -3.33 -22.76 19.58
CA ILE A 310 -2.87 -21.36 19.49
C ILE A 310 -1.34 -21.33 19.35
N LYS A 311 -0.60 -22.04 20.21
CA LYS A 311 0.87 -22.15 20.13
C LYS A 311 1.41 -22.80 18.84
N LEU A 312 0.58 -23.56 18.13
CA LEU A 312 0.90 -24.12 16.81
C LEU A 312 0.46 -23.23 15.64
N ASN A 313 -0.07 -22.03 15.90
CA ASN A 313 -0.64 -21.10 14.92
C ASN A 313 -1.72 -21.76 14.03
N ILE A 314 -2.59 -22.58 14.63
CA ILE A 314 -3.66 -23.30 13.91
C ILE A 314 -4.94 -22.44 13.87
N ASN A 315 -5.29 -21.98 12.68
CA ASN A 315 -6.57 -21.31 12.43
C ASN A 315 -7.72 -22.31 12.54
N TYR A 316 -8.84 -21.89 13.12
CA TYR A 316 -9.97 -22.77 13.42
C TYR A 316 -11.25 -22.24 12.76
N ALA A 317 -11.94 -23.09 11.99
CA ALA A 317 -13.27 -22.79 11.49
C ALA A 317 -14.28 -23.84 11.96
N LEU A 318 -15.32 -23.39 12.67
CA LEU A 318 -16.42 -24.23 13.12
C LEU A 318 -17.57 -24.14 12.12
N LEU A 319 -17.80 -25.21 11.36
CA LEU A 319 -18.93 -25.36 10.45
C LEU A 319 -20.14 -25.88 11.24
N ARG A 320 -20.84 -24.95 11.89
CA ARG A 320 -22.00 -25.19 12.76
C ARG A 320 -23.19 -25.72 11.96
N ILE A 321 -23.73 -26.87 12.37
CA ILE A 321 -24.93 -27.48 11.79
C ILE A 321 -26.21 -27.08 12.55
N ASN A 322 -26.17 -26.98 13.88
CA ASN A 322 -27.31 -26.55 14.71
C ASN A 322 -26.84 -25.81 15.99
N ASN A 323 -27.77 -25.45 16.89
CA ASN A 323 -27.49 -24.60 18.06
C ASN A 323 -27.00 -25.32 19.34
N SER A 324 -26.79 -26.64 19.28
CA SER A 324 -26.13 -27.43 20.34
C SER A 324 -24.71 -26.94 20.62
N THR A 325 -23.96 -26.62 19.56
CA THR A 325 -22.55 -26.24 19.60
C THR A 325 -22.32 -24.77 19.91
N ASP A 326 -23.36 -23.94 20.06
CA ASP A 326 -23.26 -22.49 20.31
C ASP A 326 -22.24 -22.17 21.42
N ARG A 327 -22.32 -22.93 22.51
CA ARG A 327 -21.50 -22.74 23.71
C ARG A 327 -20.08 -23.29 23.57
N MET A 328 -19.89 -24.36 22.80
CA MET A 328 -18.56 -24.83 22.40
C MET A 328 -17.87 -23.76 21.54
N GLY A 329 -18.58 -23.22 20.54
CA GLY A 329 -18.13 -22.10 19.72
C GLY A 329 -17.73 -20.89 20.57
N PHE A 330 -18.55 -20.52 21.56
CA PHE A 330 -18.26 -19.45 22.52
C PHE A 330 -16.99 -19.69 23.34
N VAL A 331 -16.83 -20.86 23.95
CA VAL A 331 -15.66 -21.17 24.79
C VAL A 331 -14.37 -21.21 23.95
N PHE A 332 -14.43 -21.74 22.73
CA PHE A 332 -13.27 -21.81 21.84
C PHE A 332 -12.92 -20.40 21.31
N ALA A 333 -13.92 -19.62 20.92
CA ALA A 333 -13.79 -18.20 20.56
C ALA A 333 -13.16 -17.37 21.69
N GLN A 334 -13.59 -17.57 22.94
CA GLN A 334 -13.04 -16.87 24.10
C GLN A 334 -11.55 -17.20 24.33
N ALA A 335 -11.17 -18.47 24.21
CA ALA A 335 -9.77 -18.88 24.34
C ALA A 335 -8.87 -18.28 23.25
N TYR A 336 -9.34 -18.24 22.00
CA TYR A 336 -8.61 -17.59 20.90
C TYR A 336 -8.53 -16.06 21.10
N ALA A 337 -9.63 -15.40 21.50
CA ALA A 337 -9.66 -13.96 21.73
C ALA A 337 -8.73 -13.52 22.88
N ALA A 338 -8.53 -14.37 23.89
CA ALA A 338 -7.59 -14.15 24.98
C ALA A 338 -6.10 -14.19 24.54
N SER A 339 -5.81 -14.64 23.33
CA SER A 339 -4.47 -14.59 22.70
C SER A 339 -4.46 -13.68 21.46
N GLY A 340 -5.24 -12.58 21.50
CA GLY A 340 -5.22 -11.53 20.48
C GLY A 340 -5.82 -11.92 19.11
N ALA A 341 -6.33 -13.14 18.95
CA ALA A 341 -6.83 -13.64 17.67
C ALA A 341 -8.01 -12.82 17.11
N ASP A 342 -8.23 -12.93 15.81
CA ASP A 342 -9.45 -12.49 15.17
C ASP A 342 -10.55 -13.53 15.37
N VAL A 343 -11.69 -13.13 15.92
CA VAL A 343 -12.70 -14.05 16.44
C VAL A 343 -14.10 -13.60 16.04
N LYS A 344 -14.81 -14.49 15.35
CA LYS A 344 -16.12 -14.22 14.75
C LYS A 344 -17.08 -15.37 15.01
N LEU A 345 -18.16 -15.09 15.74
CA LEU A 345 -19.30 -15.99 15.88
C LEU A 345 -20.44 -15.58 14.94
N LEU A 346 -21.35 -16.51 14.65
CA LEU A 346 -22.57 -16.21 13.92
C LEU A 346 -23.51 -15.32 14.76
N PRO A 347 -24.23 -14.35 14.17
CA PRO A 347 -25.26 -13.60 14.89
C PRO A 347 -26.36 -14.49 15.51
N SER A 348 -26.58 -15.67 14.92
CA SER A 348 -27.54 -16.69 15.39
C SER A 348 -27.01 -17.62 16.49
N ASN A 349 -25.76 -17.46 16.93
CA ASN A 349 -25.22 -18.11 18.12
C ASN A 349 -25.65 -17.33 19.37
N ARG A 350 -26.22 -18.03 20.37
CA ARG A 350 -26.76 -17.47 21.62
C ARG A 350 -25.76 -16.65 22.45
N TYR A 351 -24.45 -16.78 22.22
CA TYR A 351 -23.38 -16.12 22.97
C TYR A 351 -22.60 -15.07 22.17
N SER A 352 -22.94 -14.83 20.90
CA SER A 352 -22.26 -13.88 19.99
C SER A 352 -21.98 -12.51 20.62
N ASN A 353 -22.99 -11.90 21.23
CA ASN A 353 -22.90 -10.61 21.91
C ASN A 353 -21.89 -10.57 23.08
N GLN A 354 -21.58 -11.72 23.70
CA GLN A 354 -20.65 -11.78 24.84
C GLN A 354 -19.19 -11.67 24.37
N VAL A 355 -18.84 -12.27 23.22
CA VAL A 355 -17.50 -12.15 22.61
C VAL A 355 -17.26 -10.74 22.10
N ASN A 356 -18.26 -10.14 21.45
CA ASN A 356 -18.19 -8.76 20.96
C ASN A 356 -17.89 -7.78 22.11
N ASN A 357 -18.57 -7.95 23.25
CA ASN A 357 -18.33 -7.16 24.47
C ASN A 357 -16.95 -7.41 25.11
N MET A 358 -16.33 -8.58 24.93
CA MET A 358 -14.94 -8.81 25.35
C MET A 358 -13.95 -8.08 24.43
N SER A 359 -14.14 -8.11 23.12
CA SER A 359 -13.27 -7.38 22.18
C SER A 359 -13.36 -5.86 22.32
N LEU A 360 -14.47 -5.33 22.87
CA LEU A 360 -14.59 -3.91 23.23
C LEU A 360 -13.80 -3.56 24.51
N LYS A 361 -13.81 -4.41 25.54
CA LYS A 361 -13.14 -4.13 26.82
C LYS A 361 -11.62 -4.11 26.75
N SER A 362 -11.01 -4.80 25.79
CA SER A 362 -9.57 -4.72 25.52
C SER A 362 -9.16 -3.48 24.69
N GLY A 363 -10.10 -2.65 24.25
CA GLY A 363 -9.87 -1.54 23.33
C GLY A 363 -10.17 -0.16 23.93
N ARG A 364 -9.23 0.40 24.71
CA ARG A 364 -9.15 1.87 24.89
C ARG A 364 -8.47 2.50 23.67
N GLY A 365 -9.16 2.51 22.53
CA GLY A 365 -8.73 3.13 21.29
C GLY A 365 -9.93 3.40 20.38
N LEU A 366 -10.33 4.67 20.26
CA LEU A 366 -11.52 5.08 19.52
C LEU A 366 -11.23 5.26 18.02
N TRP A 367 -10.82 4.18 17.34
CA TRP A 367 -10.69 4.15 15.87
C TRP A 367 -11.36 2.90 15.29
N SER A 368 -12.55 3.07 14.75
CA SER A 368 -13.20 2.10 13.84
C SER A 368 -12.83 2.45 12.40
N GLY A 369 -12.40 1.45 11.61
CA GLY A 369 -12.02 1.61 10.20
C GLY A 369 -10.67 0.96 9.91
N ALA A 370 -9.66 1.27 10.74
CA ALA A 370 -8.44 0.48 10.79
C ALA A 370 -8.73 -0.93 11.34
N SER A 371 -8.28 -1.96 10.63
CA SER A 371 -8.21 -3.31 11.19
C SER A 371 -7.30 -3.33 12.42
N LYS A 372 -7.61 -4.16 13.42
CA LYS A 372 -6.66 -4.51 14.50
C LYS A 372 -5.26 -4.79 13.90
N PRO A 373 -4.14 -4.49 14.60
CA PRO A 373 -2.82 -4.99 14.20
C PRO A 373 -2.94 -6.47 13.88
N GLN A 374 -2.48 -6.85 12.68
CA GLN A 374 -3.15 -7.87 11.85
C GLN A 374 -3.16 -9.25 12.51
N ALA A 375 -4.21 -9.56 13.27
CA ALA A 375 -4.24 -10.72 14.15
C ALA A 375 -3.93 -12.02 13.38
N ASN A 376 -2.76 -12.59 13.72
CA ASN A 376 -2.10 -13.67 13.00
C ASN A 376 -2.90 -15.00 13.00
N LEU A 377 -3.84 -15.12 13.93
CA LEU A 377 -4.63 -16.32 14.20
C LEU A 377 -6.13 -16.00 14.11
N GLN A 378 -6.93 -16.98 13.65
CA GLN A 378 -8.37 -16.81 13.46
C GLN A 378 -9.20 -17.94 14.11
N PHE A 379 -10.35 -17.56 14.67
CA PHE A 379 -11.50 -18.43 14.94
C PHE A 379 -12.74 -17.88 14.21
N GLU A 380 -13.32 -18.61 13.24
CA GLU A 380 -14.59 -18.22 12.57
C GLU A 380 -15.63 -19.35 12.67
N GLU A 381 -16.79 -19.02 13.24
CA GLU A 381 -17.99 -19.86 13.16
C GLU A 381 -18.75 -19.54 11.86
N MET A 382 -19.16 -20.58 11.15
CA MET A 382 -19.83 -20.50 9.85
C MET A 382 -21.01 -21.47 9.81
N GLU A 383 -22.14 -21.07 9.24
CA GLU A 383 -23.31 -21.95 9.15
C GLU A 383 -23.16 -22.92 7.97
N LEU A 384 -23.24 -24.23 8.25
CA LEU A 384 -23.16 -25.26 7.23
C LEU A 384 -24.54 -25.45 6.57
N GLY A 385 -24.79 -24.61 5.58
CA GLY A 385 -26.07 -24.57 4.85
C GLY A 385 -26.46 -25.88 4.13
N LYS A 386 -27.73 -25.94 3.72
CA LYS A 386 -28.40 -27.15 3.22
C LYS A 386 -27.91 -27.66 1.86
N ALA A 387 -27.18 -26.85 1.08
CA ALA A 387 -26.68 -27.23 -0.23
C ALA A 387 -25.21 -27.63 -0.15
N TYR A 388 -24.88 -28.87 -0.51
CA TYR A 388 -23.53 -29.40 -0.31
C TYR A 388 -22.42 -28.55 -0.94
N SER A 389 -22.65 -27.88 -2.08
CA SER A 389 -21.67 -26.97 -2.71
C SER A 389 -21.19 -25.83 -1.81
N GLN A 390 -21.95 -25.50 -0.76
CA GLN A 390 -21.56 -24.52 0.26
C GLN A 390 -20.34 -25.01 1.06
N LEU A 391 -20.21 -26.32 1.35
CA LEU A 391 -19.04 -26.88 2.05
C LEU A 391 -17.74 -26.60 1.29
N GLN A 392 -17.69 -26.90 -0.01
CA GLN A 392 -16.55 -26.60 -0.87
C GLN A 392 -16.20 -25.10 -0.85
N HIS A 393 -17.19 -24.23 -1.01
CA HIS A 393 -16.96 -22.78 -1.01
C HIS A 393 -16.45 -22.27 0.36
N LEU A 394 -17.02 -22.76 1.47
CA LEU A 394 -16.61 -22.39 2.82
C LEU A 394 -15.15 -22.80 3.08
N VAL A 395 -14.78 -24.04 2.80
CA VAL A 395 -13.39 -24.54 3.02
C VAL A 395 -12.38 -23.77 2.16
N VAL A 396 -12.70 -23.50 0.89
CA VAL A 396 -11.85 -22.69 0.00
C VAL A 396 -11.73 -21.24 0.50
N ARG A 397 -12.81 -20.64 1.05
CA ARG A 397 -12.76 -19.32 1.69
C ARG A 397 -11.85 -19.34 2.92
N THR A 398 -12.08 -20.23 3.89
CA THR A 398 -11.26 -20.34 5.11
C THR A 398 -9.77 -20.51 4.80
N VAL A 399 -9.42 -21.45 3.90
CA VAL A 399 -8.02 -21.67 3.49
C VAL A 399 -7.42 -20.44 2.82
N THR A 400 -8.20 -19.70 2.02
CA THR A 400 -7.73 -18.42 1.46
C THR A 400 -7.45 -17.40 2.56
N THR A 401 -8.40 -17.17 3.48
CA THR A 401 -8.26 -16.16 4.53
C THR A 401 -7.07 -16.46 5.45
N SER A 402 -6.87 -17.73 5.82
CA SER A 402 -5.70 -18.16 6.59
C SER A 402 -4.39 -17.93 5.82
N ALA A 403 -4.31 -18.31 4.54
CA ALA A 403 -3.13 -18.07 3.72
C ALA A 403 -2.87 -16.57 3.48
N THR A 404 -3.91 -15.73 3.40
CA THR A 404 -3.79 -14.27 3.34
C THR A 404 -3.19 -13.69 4.62
N ARG A 405 -3.59 -14.19 5.81
CA ARG A 405 -2.94 -13.82 7.08
C ARG A 405 -1.47 -14.24 7.07
N THR A 406 -1.18 -15.52 6.80
CA THR A 406 0.20 -16.04 6.74
C THR A 406 1.09 -15.26 5.77
N ALA A 407 0.57 -14.87 4.60
CA ALA A 407 1.29 -14.01 3.66
C ALA A 407 1.59 -12.62 4.25
N GLY A 408 0.64 -12.03 4.99
CA GLY A 408 0.85 -10.80 5.76
C GLY A 408 1.95 -10.93 6.82
N CYS A 409 1.87 -11.95 7.69
CA CYS A 409 2.87 -12.21 8.74
C CYS A 409 4.29 -12.35 8.14
N MET A 410 4.43 -13.14 7.08
CA MET A 410 5.72 -13.33 6.40
C MET A 410 6.22 -12.05 5.72
N SER A 411 5.32 -11.21 5.20
CA SER A 411 5.65 -9.89 4.63
C SER A 411 6.22 -8.94 5.68
N LEU A 412 5.60 -8.88 6.86
CA LEU A 412 6.04 -8.05 7.99
C LEU A 412 7.36 -8.55 8.60
N ALA A 413 7.52 -9.86 8.73
CA ALA A 413 8.76 -10.45 9.25
C ALA A 413 9.96 -10.23 8.32
N LEU A 414 9.75 -10.21 6.99
CA LEU A 414 10.78 -9.85 6.03
C LEU A 414 11.15 -8.36 6.04
N ALA A 415 10.25 -7.49 6.51
CA ALA A 415 10.44 -6.04 6.60
C ALA A 415 11.02 -5.57 7.94
N SER A 416 11.20 -6.47 8.90
CA SER A 416 11.88 -6.21 10.17
C SER A 416 13.39 -6.50 10.04
N PRO A 417 14.30 -5.65 10.57
CA PRO A 417 15.72 -5.96 10.57
C PRO A 417 16.00 -7.20 11.45
N PRO A 418 16.96 -8.08 11.05
CA PRO A 418 17.26 -9.28 11.81
C PRO A 418 17.93 -8.92 13.15
N LYS A 419 17.19 -9.07 14.26
CA LYS A 419 17.74 -8.90 15.62
C LYS A 419 18.92 -9.86 15.82
N LEU A 420 20.12 -9.30 15.98
CA LEU A 420 21.36 -10.04 16.26
C LEU A 420 21.34 -10.62 17.68
N SER A 421 20.72 -11.78 17.86
CA SER A 421 20.77 -12.54 19.10
C SER A 421 22.18 -13.09 19.33
N ALA A 422 22.93 -12.50 20.26
CA ALA A 422 24.30 -12.91 20.57
C ALA A 422 24.34 -14.23 21.36
N ILE A 423 24.58 -15.35 20.67
CA ILE A 423 25.04 -16.64 21.20
C ILE A 423 26.00 -17.25 20.15
N GLY A 424 27.05 -17.94 20.61
CA GLY A 424 28.22 -18.26 19.79
C GLY A 424 28.20 -19.58 19.00
N GLU A 425 29.18 -19.65 18.10
CA GLU A 425 29.88 -20.83 17.55
C GLU A 425 29.12 -21.95 16.79
N THR A 426 29.40 -21.96 15.47
CA THR A 426 29.64 -23.17 14.65
C THR A 426 28.53 -24.22 14.47
N ARG A 427 27.79 -24.10 13.37
CA ARG A 427 27.81 -25.15 12.32
C ARG A 427 27.25 -24.66 10.98
N LYS A 428 28.04 -24.80 9.90
CA LYS A 428 27.54 -24.68 8.53
C LYS A 428 26.63 -25.87 8.21
N LYS A 429 25.32 -25.70 8.36
CA LYS A 429 24.29 -26.49 7.67
C LYS A 429 23.46 -25.55 6.80
N VAL A 430 23.18 -25.95 5.57
CA VAL A 430 22.29 -25.22 4.66
C VAL A 430 20.87 -25.28 5.23
N ALA A 431 20.37 -24.14 5.71
CA ALA A 431 19.10 -24.06 6.41
C ALA A 431 17.92 -23.96 5.44
N THR A 432 17.44 -25.10 4.94
CA THR A 432 16.10 -25.20 4.32
C THR A 432 15.04 -25.05 5.41
N GLY A 433 14.80 -23.81 5.86
CA GLY A 433 14.00 -23.56 7.06
C GLY A 433 13.53 -22.11 7.18
N PHE A 434 12.46 -21.76 6.47
CA PHE A 434 11.50 -20.80 7.01
C PHE A 434 10.89 -21.44 8.26
N SER A 435 11.54 -21.27 9.42
CA SER A 435 10.96 -21.66 10.70
C SER A 435 9.70 -20.83 10.95
N ALA A 436 8.69 -21.40 11.62
CA ALA A 436 7.48 -20.66 11.95
C ALA A 436 7.85 -19.40 12.76
N ILE A 437 7.44 -18.24 12.27
CA ILE A 437 7.70 -16.95 12.93
C ILE A 437 6.99 -16.96 14.27
N ARG A 438 7.77 -17.07 15.34
CA ARG A 438 7.31 -16.79 16.70
C ARG A 438 7.49 -15.31 16.93
N GLU A 439 6.40 -14.57 16.79
CA GLU A 439 6.17 -13.41 17.65
C GLU A 439 6.02 -13.96 19.07
N ASP A 440 7.14 -14.18 19.76
CA ASP A 440 7.11 -14.36 21.20
C ASP A 440 6.72 -13.02 21.80
N GLU A 441 5.60 -12.98 22.54
CA GLU A 441 5.18 -11.83 23.35
C GLU A 441 6.12 -11.68 24.57
N GLY A 442 7.38 -11.38 24.30
CA GLY A 442 8.32 -10.88 25.27
C GLY A 442 7.98 -9.43 25.57
N SER A 443 7.32 -9.20 26.70
CA SER A 443 7.05 -7.87 27.24
C SER A 443 8.34 -7.22 27.79
N ASP A 444 9.28 -6.91 26.91
CA ASP A 444 10.42 -6.05 27.22
C ASP A 444 9.90 -4.61 27.42
N GLU A 445 9.68 -4.20 28.67
CA GLU A 445 9.10 -2.90 29.07
C GLU A 445 9.94 -1.65 28.70
N ASN A 446 10.94 -1.79 27.83
CA ASN A 446 12.00 -0.80 27.62
C ASN A 446 11.94 -0.07 26.27
N THR A 447 10.93 -0.33 25.43
CA THR A 447 10.60 0.59 24.32
C THR A 447 9.81 1.78 24.88
N LYS A 448 10.40 2.98 24.89
CA LYS A 448 9.70 4.20 25.29
C LYS A 448 8.51 4.45 24.34
N GLY A 449 7.31 4.15 24.79
CA GLY A 449 6.07 4.41 24.04
C GLY A 449 5.97 5.89 23.66
N ILE A 450 5.85 6.16 22.36
CA ILE A 450 5.80 7.53 21.84
C ILE A 450 4.42 8.10 22.15
N SER A 451 4.36 9.14 22.98
CA SER A 451 3.08 9.73 23.40
C SER A 451 2.43 10.49 22.25
N LEU A 452 1.40 9.91 21.64
CA LEU A 452 0.69 10.53 20.52
C LEU A 452 -0.18 11.72 20.95
N GLU A 453 -0.40 12.68 20.05
CA GLU A 453 -1.39 13.74 20.17
C GLU A 453 -2.78 13.21 19.81
N THR A 454 -3.73 13.35 20.74
CA THR A 454 -5.11 12.82 20.63
C THR A 454 -6.15 13.91 20.40
N ASP A 455 -5.75 15.17 20.54
CA ASP A 455 -6.62 16.34 20.42
C ASP A 455 -6.76 16.76 18.94
N PRO A 456 -7.90 17.34 18.51
CA PRO A 456 -8.06 17.83 17.15
C PRO A 456 -7.02 18.89 16.77
N PRO A 457 -6.54 18.92 15.52
CA PRO A 457 -5.44 19.81 15.12
C PRO A 457 -5.84 21.29 15.06
N CYS A 458 -5.22 22.11 15.92
CA CYS A 458 -5.47 23.54 16.07
C CYS A 458 -4.68 24.39 15.04
N TRP A 459 -4.83 24.06 13.75
CA TRP A 459 -4.02 24.57 12.63
C TRP A 459 -3.73 26.07 12.64
N ASP A 460 -4.73 26.89 12.98
CA ASP A 460 -4.68 28.36 12.88
C ASP A 460 -4.43 29.05 14.23
N THR A 461 -4.11 28.29 15.29
CA THR A 461 -3.71 28.83 16.60
C THR A 461 -2.23 29.24 16.58
N PRO A 462 -1.89 30.52 16.86
CA PRO A 462 -0.50 30.97 16.89
C PRO A 462 0.36 30.19 17.89
N GLY A 463 1.50 29.67 17.44
CA GLY A 463 2.43 28.90 18.27
C GLY A 463 2.03 27.44 18.56
N TRP A 464 0.92 26.93 18.00
CA TRP A 464 0.57 25.51 18.15
C TRP A 464 1.50 24.57 17.36
N LEU A 465 1.97 25.02 16.19
CA LEU A 465 3.15 24.44 15.53
C LEU A 465 4.40 25.01 16.21
N ASP A 466 4.91 24.27 17.18
CA ASP A 466 5.90 24.69 18.17
C ASP A 466 7.36 24.46 17.76
N GLU A 467 7.62 23.64 16.74
CA GLU A 467 8.94 23.50 16.12
C GLU A 467 9.06 24.31 14.83
N THR A 468 10.27 24.81 14.55
CA THR A 468 10.61 25.44 13.27
C THR A 468 11.88 24.81 12.72
N LEU A 469 11.80 24.26 11.51
CA LEU A 469 12.82 23.45 10.87
C LEU A 469 13.23 24.11 9.55
N GLU A 470 14.48 24.59 9.47
CA GLU A 470 15.10 24.90 8.18
C GLU A 470 15.51 23.60 7.49
N VAL A 471 14.97 23.34 6.30
CA VAL A 471 15.17 22.09 5.57
C VAL A 471 15.72 22.32 4.18
N GLU A 472 16.47 21.34 3.69
CA GLU A 472 16.76 21.18 2.27
C GLU A 472 16.69 19.72 1.85
N GLY A 473 16.56 19.47 0.55
CA GLY A 473 16.45 18.12 0.03
C GLY A 473 15.95 18.08 -1.40
N PHE A 474 15.02 17.16 -1.69
CA PHE A 474 14.64 16.78 -3.05
C PHE A 474 13.14 16.51 -3.16
N CYS A 475 12.53 16.93 -4.27
CA CYS A 475 11.19 16.53 -4.71
C CYS A 475 11.25 16.00 -6.16
N PRO A 476 10.30 15.17 -6.62
CA PRO A 476 10.33 14.67 -7.98
C PRO A 476 9.75 15.70 -8.95
N ASP A 477 10.41 15.89 -10.09
CA ASP A 477 9.98 16.83 -11.12
C ASP A 477 9.03 16.18 -12.12
N LEU A 478 7.83 15.89 -11.62
CA LEU A 478 6.70 15.29 -12.34
C LEU A 478 6.08 16.28 -13.34
N VAL A 479 6.81 16.59 -14.41
CA VAL A 479 6.32 17.36 -15.55
C VAL A 479 5.79 16.39 -16.61
N VAL A 480 4.47 16.35 -16.77
CA VAL A 480 3.77 15.46 -17.72
C VAL A 480 3.87 16.05 -19.12
N GLN A 481 5.03 15.87 -19.77
CA GLN A 481 5.36 16.58 -21.01
C GLN A 481 4.88 15.88 -22.29
N SER A 482 4.64 14.58 -22.28
CA SER A 482 4.14 13.86 -23.46
C SER A 482 3.46 12.53 -23.13
N ALA A 483 2.84 11.92 -24.15
CA ALA A 483 2.31 10.56 -24.12
C ALA A 483 3.37 9.45 -23.90
N ASN A 484 4.67 9.81 -23.85
CA ASN A 484 5.76 8.88 -23.57
C ASN A 484 6.32 8.99 -22.13
N SER A 485 5.95 10.00 -21.34
CA SER A 485 6.64 10.27 -20.05
C SER A 485 6.55 9.11 -19.04
N LEU A 486 5.45 8.34 -19.03
CA LEU A 486 5.36 7.11 -18.22
C LEU A 486 6.34 6.02 -18.73
N ASN A 487 6.53 5.90 -20.04
CA ASN A 487 7.45 4.91 -20.62
C ASN A 487 8.91 5.25 -20.26
N GLU A 488 9.31 6.52 -20.35
CA GLU A 488 10.62 7.00 -19.89
C GLU A 488 10.85 6.64 -18.41
N MET A 489 9.88 6.92 -17.53
CA MET A 489 9.98 6.57 -16.10
C MET A 489 9.98 5.05 -15.82
N MET A 490 9.38 4.25 -16.72
CA MET A 490 9.42 2.78 -16.64
C MET A 490 10.71 2.19 -17.19
N GLU A 491 11.50 2.91 -17.98
CA GLU A 491 12.82 2.49 -18.46
C GLU A 491 13.86 2.47 -17.32
N ALA A 492 14.05 3.60 -16.61
CA ALA A 492 15.10 3.74 -15.59
C ALA A 492 14.74 4.71 -14.43
N ASP A 493 15.26 4.44 -13.23
CA ASP A 493 15.15 5.28 -12.01
C ASP A 493 15.68 6.72 -12.22
N GLU A 494 16.57 6.90 -13.19
CA GLU A 494 17.22 8.16 -13.55
C GLU A 494 16.30 9.10 -14.36
N ASN A 495 15.35 8.52 -15.11
CA ASN A 495 14.35 9.28 -15.86
C ASN A 495 13.28 9.90 -14.93
N ILE A 496 13.17 9.42 -13.69
CA ILE A 496 12.42 10.06 -12.59
C ILE A 496 13.23 11.25 -12.06
N LYS A 497 13.21 12.34 -12.82
CA LYS A 497 13.96 13.58 -12.58
C LYS A 497 13.64 14.18 -11.19
N LEU A 498 14.65 14.75 -10.53
CA LEU A 498 14.52 15.37 -9.20
C LEU A 498 14.87 16.86 -9.24
N SER A 499 14.09 17.67 -8.53
CA SER A 499 14.38 19.07 -8.19
C SER A 499 14.97 19.14 -6.78
N VAL A 500 16.06 19.89 -6.59
CA VAL A 500 16.52 20.29 -5.24
C VAL A 500 15.56 21.33 -4.68
N VAL A 501 15.28 21.24 -3.37
CA VAL A 501 14.40 22.18 -2.65
C VAL A 501 15.06 22.70 -1.37
N GLN A 502 14.71 23.92 -0.97
CA GLN A 502 15.09 24.52 0.31
C GLN A 502 14.01 25.51 0.77
N PHE A 503 13.49 25.32 1.99
CA PHE A 503 12.46 26.16 2.60
C PHE A 503 12.40 25.93 4.13
N THR A 504 11.43 26.54 4.81
CA THR A 504 11.22 26.40 6.25
C THR A 504 9.86 25.75 6.53
N ILE A 505 9.83 24.84 7.49
CA ILE A 505 8.64 24.15 7.98
C ILE A 505 8.38 24.60 9.42
N HIS A 506 7.12 24.87 9.74
CA HIS A 506 6.63 24.90 11.12
C HIS A 506 5.92 23.58 11.38
N ALA A 507 6.32 22.88 12.44
CA ALA A 507 5.89 21.52 12.74
C ALA A 507 5.42 21.39 14.19
N ARG A 508 4.64 20.35 14.47
CA ARG A 508 4.23 19.95 15.81
C ARG A 508 5.29 19.04 16.43
N SER A 509 5.80 19.35 17.62
CA SER A 509 6.78 18.50 18.34
C SER A 509 6.21 17.12 18.70
N LYS A 510 4.91 17.06 18.98
CA LYS A 510 4.18 15.83 19.33
C LYS A 510 3.57 15.19 18.08
N PRO A 511 3.93 13.94 17.73
CA PRO A 511 3.31 13.23 16.60
C PRO A 511 1.86 12.84 16.92
N PHE A 512 0.98 12.85 15.92
CA PHE A 512 -0.43 12.46 16.07
C PHE A 512 -0.69 10.99 15.68
N ALA A 513 0.20 10.40 14.88
CA ALA A 513 0.09 9.02 14.44
C ALA A 513 1.47 8.36 14.30
N GLU A 514 1.48 7.02 14.28
CA GLU A 514 2.67 6.22 14.01
C GLU A 514 2.34 5.01 13.13
N GLY A 515 3.31 4.59 12.33
CA GLY A 515 3.31 3.31 11.63
C GLY A 515 4.44 2.41 12.15
N SER A 516 4.74 1.32 11.42
CA SER A 516 5.77 0.35 11.84
C SER A 516 7.17 0.97 11.99
N VAL A 517 7.55 1.87 11.08
CA VAL A 517 8.91 2.42 10.96
C VAL A 517 9.02 3.95 11.05
N ARG A 518 7.89 4.67 10.99
CA ARG A 518 7.84 6.16 10.99
C ARG A 518 6.79 6.67 11.98
N VAL A 519 7.00 7.89 12.49
CA VAL A 519 5.97 8.70 13.17
C VAL A 519 5.54 9.86 12.26
N ALA A 520 4.36 10.42 12.51
CA ALA A 520 3.75 11.48 11.72
C ALA A 520 3.29 12.65 12.60
N ALA A 521 3.70 13.87 12.25
CA ALA A 521 3.36 15.11 12.95
C ALA A 521 2.75 16.15 11.99
N TYR A 522 1.91 17.04 12.52
CA TYR A 522 1.28 18.11 11.74
C TYR A 522 2.30 19.18 11.33
N ALA A 523 2.16 19.74 10.13
CA ALA A 523 3.10 20.72 9.58
C ALA A 523 2.45 21.75 8.63
N ARG A 524 3.06 22.93 8.53
CA ARG A 524 2.83 23.96 7.49
C ARG A 524 4.17 24.50 6.99
N THR A 525 4.25 24.94 5.74
CA THR A 525 5.42 25.66 5.21
C THR A 525 5.23 27.17 5.38
N SER A 526 6.31 27.94 5.53
CA SER A 526 6.26 29.34 5.99
C SER A 526 5.56 30.34 5.06
N ALA A 527 5.29 29.99 3.80
CA ALA A 527 4.54 30.82 2.85
C ALA A 527 3.20 30.21 2.38
N SER A 528 2.71 29.15 3.02
CA SER A 528 1.53 28.39 2.60
C SER A 528 0.53 28.17 3.76
N THR A 529 -0.77 28.29 3.50
CA THR A 529 -1.81 27.90 4.47
C THR A 529 -2.15 26.41 4.40
N SER A 530 -1.61 25.71 3.40
CA SER A 530 -1.87 24.30 3.12
C SER A 530 -1.42 23.38 4.27
N LYS A 531 -2.29 22.43 4.66
CA LYS A 531 -2.02 21.43 5.69
C LYS A 531 -1.05 20.37 5.17
N PHE A 532 0.01 20.05 5.92
CA PHE A 532 0.98 18.99 5.60
C PHE A 532 1.18 18.03 6.78
N VAL A 533 1.78 16.89 6.49
CA VAL A 533 2.32 15.93 7.47
C VAL A 533 3.83 15.83 7.26
N VAL A 534 4.60 16.00 8.33
CA VAL A 534 6.02 15.61 8.36
C VAL A 534 6.15 14.22 9.00
N LYS A 535 6.86 13.32 8.32
CA LYS A 535 7.16 11.96 8.78
C LYS A 535 8.66 11.80 9.03
N SER A 536 9.03 11.24 10.18
CA SER A 536 10.40 10.88 10.57
C SER A 536 10.50 9.39 10.95
N PHE A 537 11.68 8.80 10.86
CA PHE A 537 11.90 7.40 11.27
C PHE A 537 11.93 7.24 12.79
N LYS A 538 11.52 6.06 13.27
CA LYS A 538 11.55 5.67 14.69
C LYS A 538 12.93 5.28 15.20
N GLU A 539 13.76 4.73 14.32
CA GLU A 539 15.09 4.21 14.61
C GLU A 539 16.09 4.74 13.58
N ASP A 540 17.32 5.01 14.01
CA ASP A 540 18.40 5.48 13.13
C ASP A 540 18.95 4.31 12.31
N GLY A 541 18.64 4.31 11.00
CA GLY A 541 19.10 3.27 10.07
C GLY A 541 18.60 3.44 8.63
N LYS A 542 17.41 4.02 8.42
CA LYS A 542 16.94 4.42 7.08
C LYS A 542 17.47 5.82 6.72
N THR A 543 18.24 5.89 5.64
CA THR A 543 18.96 7.09 5.18
C THR A 543 18.17 7.91 4.14
N LEU A 544 18.68 9.09 3.75
CA LEU A 544 18.07 9.92 2.70
C LEU A 544 17.93 9.18 1.36
N ALA A 545 18.84 8.24 1.07
CA ALA A 545 18.76 7.35 -0.09
C ALA A 545 17.50 6.46 -0.08
N HIS A 546 17.08 5.97 1.09
CA HIS A 546 15.86 5.16 1.21
C HIS A 546 14.61 6.00 0.93
N LEU A 547 14.50 7.19 1.54
CA LEU A 547 13.40 8.11 1.25
C LEU A 547 13.38 8.52 -0.23
N ALA A 548 14.55 8.70 -0.85
CA ALA A 548 14.64 9.02 -2.27
C ALA A 548 14.18 7.88 -3.20
N GLU A 549 14.20 6.63 -2.73
CA GLU A 549 13.60 5.50 -3.43
C GLU A 549 12.07 5.47 -3.22
N ASP A 550 11.58 5.65 -1.99
CA ASP A 550 10.14 5.77 -1.69
C ASP A 550 9.47 6.92 -2.49
N MET A 551 10.16 8.06 -2.61
CA MET A 551 9.73 9.20 -3.45
C MET A 551 9.66 8.86 -4.94
N ARG A 552 10.61 8.05 -5.46
CA ARG A 552 10.56 7.57 -6.85
C ARG A 552 9.39 6.62 -7.07
N ILE A 553 9.12 5.73 -6.10
CA ILE A 553 7.98 4.81 -6.12
C ILE A 553 6.67 5.61 -6.19
N GLN A 554 6.45 6.56 -5.29
CA GLN A 554 5.27 7.44 -5.32
C GLN A 554 5.14 8.22 -6.64
N ALA A 555 6.25 8.74 -7.18
CA ALA A 555 6.28 9.44 -8.46
C ALA A 555 5.86 8.55 -9.64
N LEU A 556 6.34 7.30 -9.70
CA LEU A 556 5.97 6.33 -10.74
C LEU A 556 4.51 5.87 -10.60
N CYS A 557 4.02 5.62 -9.37
CA CYS A 557 2.60 5.34 -9.11
C CYS A 557 1.69 6.46 -9.63
N LYS A 558 2.08 7.73 -9.42
CA LYS A 558 1.35 8.89 -9.96
C LYS A 558 1.38 8.95 -11.49
N ALA A 559 2.49 8.59 -12.13
CA ALA A 559 2.59 8.54 -13.58
C ALA A 559 1.62 7.50 -14.19
N PHE A 560 1.47 6.33 -13.56
CA PHE A 560 0.41 5.37 -13.92
C PHE A 560 -1.00 5.96 -13.70
N ALA A 561 -1.23 6.65 -12.58
CA ALA A 561 -2.54 7.22 -12.24
C ALA A 561 -3.00 8.28 -13.25
N LEU A 562 -2.10 9.14 -13.73
CA LEU A 562 -2.39 10.15 -14.76
C LEU A 562 -2.99 9.51 -16.02
N GLU A 563 -2.36 8.46 -16.56
CA GLU A 563 -2.85 7.76 -17.75
C GLU A 563 -4.17 7.00 -17.46
N PHE A 564 -4.23 6.26 -16.35
CA PHE A 564 -5.43 5.50 -15.95
C PHE A 564 -6.68 6.39 -15.79
N ASN A 565 -6.53 7.57 -15.17
CA ASN A 565 -7.61 8.56 -15.04
C ASN A 565 -8.10 9.04 -16.41
N GLY A 566 -7.17 9.31 -17.34
CA GLY A 566 -7.48 9.74 -18.70
C GLY A 566 -8.19 8.67 -19.53
N LEU A 567 -7.88 7.38 -19.30
CA LEU A 567 -8.53 6.24 -19.96
C LEU A 567 -9.97 6.02 -19.48
N LEU A 568 -10.21 6.11 -18.16
CA LEU A 568 -11.50 5.76 -17.57
C LEU A 568 -12.45 6.95 -17.35
N LYS A 569 -11.93 8.19 -17.34
CA LYS A 569 -12.59 9.44 -16.94
C LYS A 569 -13.19 9.40 -15.53
N ILE A 570 -12.35 9.03 -14.56
CA ILE A 570 -12.76 8.89 -13.16
C ILE A 570 -12.92 10.27 -12.51
N GLU A 571 -13.98 10.44 -11.72
CA GLU A 571 -14.26 11.61 -10.89
C GLU A 571 -14.72 11.16 -9.49
N PRO A 572 -14.06 11.61 -8.41
CA PRO A 572 -12.74 12.26 -8.39
C PRO A 572 -11.63 11.30 -8.91
N PRO A 573 -10.57 11.83 -9.54
CA PRO A 573 -9.49 11.00 -10.08
C PRO A 573 -8.74 10.25 -8.97
N ILE A 574 -8.26 9.03 -9.25
CA ILE A 574 -7.28 8.36 -8.36
C ILE A 574 -5.99 9.19 -8.35
N ASP A 575 -5.51 9.55 -7.16
CA ASP A 575 -4.30 10.35 -7.02
C ASP A 575 -3.37 9.79 -5.94
N PHE A 576 -2.06 9.90 -6.17
CA PHE A 576 -1.03 9.52 -5.22
C PHE A 576 -0.36 10.79 -4.65
N LEU A 577 -0.29 10.87 -3.33
CA LEU A 577 0.54 11.85 -2.65
C LEU A 577 2.01 11.68 -3.07
N VAL A 578 2.72 12.81 -3.07
CA VAL A 578 4.12 12.88 -3.50
C VAL A 578 4.94 13.41 -2.34
N THR A 579 5.77 12.54 -1.78
CA THR A 579 6.75 12.88 -0.76
C THR A 579 7.80 13.85 -1.33
N THR A 580 8.14 14.85 -0.53
CA THR A 580 9.40 15.59 -0.62
C THR A 580 10.35 15.04 0.44
N CYS A 581 11.53 14.58 0.02
CA CYS A 581 12.59 14.09 0.91
C CYS A 581 13.42 15.26 1.42
N LEU A 582 13.69 15.30 2.73
CA LEU A 582 14.29 16.46 3.40
C LEU A 582 15.33 16.03 4.43
N GLN A 583 16.25 16.93 4.72
CA GLN A 583 17.20 16.86 5.82
C GLN A 583 17.18 18.21 6.56
N SER A 584 17.19 18.17 7.90
CA SER A 584 17.29 19.41 8.70
C SER A 584 18.70 19.99 8.60
N LYS A 585 18.82 21.29 8.30
CA LYS A 585 20.10 22.01 8.27
C LYS A 585 20.84 21.95 9.61
N SER A 586 20.09 21.86 10.73
CA SER A 586 20.65 21.77 12.09
C SER A 586 21.28 20.41 12.45
N LYS A 587 21.17 19.39 11.58
CA LYS A 587 21.72 18.04 11.78
C LYS A 587 22.58 17.54 10.60
N VAL A 588 23.08 18.44 9.76
CA VAL A 588 23.94 18.06 8.63
C VAL A 588 25.24 17.45 9.14
N GLY A 589 25.47 16.17 8.82
CA GLY A 589 26.64 15.40 9.28
C GLY A 589 26.42 14.58 10.56
N SER A 590 25.19 14.53 11.10
CA SER A 590 24.81 13.57 12.14
C SER A 590 24.05 12.38 11.54
N GLU A 591 24.19 11.20 12.13
CA GLU A 591 23.20 10.14 11.98
C GLU A 591 21.90 10.59 12.67
N GLY A 592 20.75 10.33 12.04
CA GLY A 592 19.44 10.85 12.45
C GLY A 592 19.15 12.29 11.99
N GLY A 593 18.07 12.49 11.23
CA GLY A 593 17.67 13.81 10.71
C GLY A 593 17.04 13.84 9.32
N CYS A 594 16.79 12.67 8.71
CA CYS A 594 16.03 12.53 7.47
C CYS A 594 14.53 12.65 7.74
N LEU A 595 13.83 13.45 6.93
CA LEU A 595 12.41 13.76 7.04
C LEU A 595 11.72 13.56 5.69
N SER A 596 10.42 13.27 5.71
CA SER A 596 9.55 13.27 4.54
C SER A 596 8.36 14.21 4.76
N LEU A 597 8.00 15.00 3.76
CA LEU A 597 6.87 15.92 3.80
C LEU A 597 5.85 15.55 2.72
N GLU A 598 4.59 15.37 3.10
CA GLU A 598 3.47 15.10 2.18
C GLU A 598 2.20 15.90 2.58
N PRO A 599 1.25 16.14 1.65
CA PRO A 599 0.00 16.82 1.98
C PRO A 599 -0.81 16.07 3.05
N TYR A 600 -1.43 16.80 3.97
CA TYR A 600 -2.38 16.20 4.93
C TYR A 600 -3.68 15.80 4.21
N ILE A 601 -4.15 14.59 4.48
CA ILE A 601 -5.43 14.05 4.00
C ILE A 601 -6.39 13.87 5.18
N GLU A 602 -7.65 14.27 4.98
CA GLU A 602 -8.66 14.40 6.03
C GLU A 602 -9.83 13.45 5.72
N GLY A 603 -10.09 12.48 6.60
CA GLY A 603 -11.14 11.47 6.45
C GLY A 603 -10.73 10.10 7.00
N GLU A 604 -11.55 9.08 6.76
CA GLU A 604 -11.28 7.71 7.19
C GLU A 604 -10.20 7.06 6.32
N TYR A 605 -9.12 6.60 6.95
CA TYR A 605 -8.01 5.93 6.27
C TYR A 605 -8.30 4.44 6.08
N GLY A 606 -8.33 3.98 4.83
CA GLY A 606 -8.58 2.60 4.45
C GLY A 606 -7.46 1.99 3.60
N LYS A 607 -7.35 0.65 3.66
CA LYS A 607 -6.50 -0.14 2.76
C LYS A 607 -7.35 -0.98 1.81
N TYR A 608 -7.06 -0.91 0.52
CA TYR A 608 -7.80 -1.56 -0.56
C TYR A 608 -7.19 -2.91 -0.95
N ASN A 609 -5.87 -3.00 -0.99
CA ASN A 609 -5.12 -4.25 -1.13
C ASN A 609 -3.77 -4.13 -0.41
N THR A 610 -3.04 -5.24 -0.24
CA THR A 610 -1.65 -5.22 0.26
C THR A 610 -0.63 -5.50 -0.84
N ASN A 611 0.66 -5.44 -0.50
CA ASN A 611 1.72 -6.09 -1.27
C ASN A 611 1.72 -7.64 -1.15
N SER A 612 0.76 -8.21 -0.42
CA SER A 612 0.54 -9.64 -0.22
C SER A 612 -0.87 -10.03 -0.69
N MET A 613 -1.50 -11.06 -0.12
CA MET A 613 -2.76 -11.63 -0.64
C MET A 613 -4.05 -11.00 -0.03
N PHE A 614 -3.99 -9.79 0.54
CA PHE A 614 -5.18 -9.11 1.07
C PHE A 614 -5.84 -8.21 0.02
N VAL A 615 -7.17 -8.25 -0.01
CA VAL A 615 -8.06 -7.39 -0.79
C VAL A 615 -9.24 -7.03 0.11
N LYS A 616 -9.66 -5.76 0.12
CA LYS A 616 -10.82 -5.28 0.89
C LYS A 616 -12.10 -5.97 0.38
N GLU A 617 -12.79 -6.70 1.26
CA GLU A 617 -14.11 -7.27 0.93
C GLU A 617 -15.13 -6.13 0.71
N GLU A 618 -16.04 -6.28 -0.26
CA GLU A 618 -17.10 -5.31 -0.51
C GLU A 618 -18.22 -5.46 0.53
N SER A 619 -18.58 -4.36 1.20
CA SER A 619 -19.70 -4.35 2.16
C SER A 619 -21.05 -4.33 1.41
N PRO A 620 -21.96 -5.28 1.66
CA PRO A 620 -23.30 -5.26 1.05
C PRO A 620 -24.13 -4.04 1.47
N ASP A 621 -23.96 -3.60 2.71
CA ASP A 621 -24.76 -2.52 3.34
C ASP A 621 -24.21 -1.11 3.04
N GLY A 622 -23.07 -1.02 2.35
CA GLY A 622 -22.39 0.23 2.03
C GLY A 622 -21.18 0.00 1.12
N PRO A 623 -21.37 -0.30 -0.17
CA PRO A 623 -20.28 -0.62 -1.08
C PRO A 623 -19.40 0.60 -1.35
N ASP A 624 -18.11 0.48 -1.04
CA ASP A 624 -17.09 1.47 -1.35
C ASP A 624 -16.84 1.53 -2.88
N PRO A 625 -17.25 2.60 -3.59
CA PRO A 625 -17.16 2.66 -5.04
C PRO A 625 -15.72 2.78 -5.54
N PHE A 626 -14.77 3.13 -4.67
CA PHE A 626 -13.35 3.23 -5.01
C PHE A 626 -12.62 1.90 -4.90
N ASN A 627 -13.13 0.93 -4.10
CA ASN A 627 -12.52 -0.40 -4.00
C ASN A 627 -12.33 -1.11 -5.36
N PRO A 628 -13.36 -1.26 -6.23
CA PRO A 628 -13.15 -1.86 -7.54
C PRO A 628 -12.24 -1.02 -8.47
N ILE A 629 -12.20 0.31 -8.29
CA ILE A 629 -11.26 1.18 -9.02
C ILE A 629 -9.81 0.87 -8.61
N ALA A 630 -9.54 0.73 -7.31
CA ALA A 630 -8.22 0.40 -6.79
C ALA A 630 -7.71 -0.96 -7.30
N GLN A 631 -8.55 -2.01 -7.29
CA GLN A 631 -8.13 -3.33 -7.83
C GLN A 631 -7.87 -3.28 -9.35
N ALA A 632 -8.67 -2.50 -10.08
CA ALA A 632 -8.48 -2.31 -11.51
C ALA A 632 -7.23 -1.45 -11.83
N PHE A 633 -6.86 -0.51 -10.96
CA PHE A 633 -5.62 0.25 -11.08
C PHE A 633 -4.39 -0.65 -10.92
N SER A 634 -4.34 -1.47 -9.86
CA SER A 634 -3.27 -2.47 -9.70
C SER A 634 -3.14 -3.35 -10.94
N HIS A 635 -4.25 -3.94 -11.41
CA HIS A 635 -4.25 -4.78 -12.63
C HIS A 635 -3.80 -4.01 -13.88
N PHE A 636 -4.26 -2.77 -14.07
CA PHE A 636 -3.82 -1.89 -15.16
C PHE A 636 -2.31 -1.67 -15.15
N THR A 637 -1.68 -1.43 -13.99
CA THR A 637 -0.22 -1.20 -13.95
C THR A 637 0.58 -2.42 -14.43
N PHE A 638 0.09 -3.63 -14.20
CA PHE A 638 0.70 -4.86 -14.72
C PHE A 638 0.48 -5.04 -16.22
N GLU A 639 -0.73 -4.79 -16.72
CA GLU A 639 -1.01 -4.84 -18.16
C GLU A 639 -0.21 -3.77 -18.94
N ARG A 640 -0.21 -2.54 -18.43
CA ARG A 640 0.40 -1.36 -19.05
C ARG A 640 1.93 -1.39 -19.04
N SER A 641 2.53 -2.14 -18.11
CA SER A 641 3.97 -2.42 -18.03
C SER A 641 4.38 -3.77 -18.64
N TRP A 642 3.47 -4.48 -19.32
CA TRP A 642 3.71 -5.82 -19.89
C TRP A 642 4.31 -6.79 -18.85
N GLY A 643 3.79 -6.70 -17.63
CA GLY A 643 4.16 -7.50 -16.47
C GLY A 643 5.55 -7.22 -15.88
N HIS A 644 6.18 -6.09 -16.22
CA HIS A 644 7.42 -5.66 -15.56
C HIS A 644 7.18 -5.09 -14.15
N PHE A 645 6.03 -4.44 -13.94
CA PHE A 645 5.63 -3.80 -12.69
C PHE A 645 4.26 -4.26 -12.18
N LEU A 646 4.00 -4.06 -10.90
CA LEU A 646 2.66 -4.05 -10.31
C LEU A 646 2.65 -3.05 -9.14
N VAL A 647 1.75 -2.07 -9.18
CA VAL A 647 1.49 -1.18 -8.02
C VAL A 647 0.46 -1.84 -7.09
N ASN A 648 0.79 -2.00 -5.82
CA ASN A 648 -0.08 -2.55 -4.78
C ASN A 648 0.19 -1.90 -3.41
N ASP A 649 -0.33 -2.48 -2.33
CA ASP A 649 -0.48 -1.82 -1.01
C ASP A 649 -1.25 -0.48 -1.09
N LEU A 650 -2.32 -0.46 -1.90
CA LEU A 650 -3.12 0.75 -2.14
C LEU A 650 -3.89 1.16 -0.87
N GLN A 651 -3.54 2.32 -0.31
CA GLN A 651 -4.03 2.81 0.98
C GLN A 651 -4.12 4.33 1.04
N GLY A 652 -5.08 4.87 1.80
CA GLY A 652 -5.32 6.31 1.92
C GLY A 652 -6.78 6.64 2.24
N VAL A 653 -7.23 7.84 1.83
CA VAL A 653 -8.58 8.34 2.07
C VAL A 653 -9.33 8.46 0.75
N GLY A 654 -10.18 7.47 0.46
CA GLY A 654 -10.94 7.40 -0.79
C GLY A 654 -10.01 7.40 -2.01
N HIS A 655 -10.10 8.45 -2.82
CA HIS A 655 -9.31 8.61 -4.04
C HIS A 655 -7.87 9.11 -3.82
N LEU A 656 -7.52 9.58 -2.63
CA LEU A 656 -6.19 10.09 -2.29
C LEU A 656 -5.38 9.01 -1.57
N LEU A 657 -4.39 8.47 -2.27
CA LEU A 657 -3.56 7.35 -1.81
C LEU A 657 -2.15 7.81 -1.40
N THR A 658 -1.55 7.13 -0.44
CA THR A 658 -0.16 7.38 0.02
C THR A 658 0.57 6.06 0.30
N ASP A 659 1.89 6.12 0.48
CA ASP A 659 2.76 4.98 0.80
C ASP A 659 2.48 3.67 0.00
N PRO A 660 2.38 3.69 -1.35
CA PRO A 660 2.18 2.49 -2.16
C PRO A 660 3.46 1.65 -2.32
N ALA A 661 3.29 0.36 -2.65
CA ALA A 661 4.38 -0.55 -2.99
C ALA A 661 4.44 -0.80 -4.51
N ILE A 662 5.65 -1.08 -5.02
CA ILE A 662 5.86 -1.57 -6.39
C ILE A 662 6.57 -2.92 -6.35
N GLN A 663 5.99 -3.89 -7.04
CA GLN A 663 6.61 -5.18 -7.33
C GLN A 663 7.27 -5.10 -8.72
N THR A 664 8.51 -5.59 -8.86
CA THR A 664 9.27 -5.50 -10.13
C THR A 664 10.06 -6.78 -10.44
N ARG A 665 10.14 -7.17 -11.72
CA ARG A 665 11.02 -8.26 -12.19
C ARG A 665 12.50 -7.93 -12.06
N ASP A 666 12.84 -6.67 -12.24
CA ASP A 666 14.17 -6.14 -11.98
C ASP A 666 14.40 -6.07 -10.46
N LYS A 667 15.54 -6.62 -10.01
CA LYS A 667 15.94 -6.69 -8.60
C LYS A 667 16.76 -5.49 -8.13
N GLU A 668 17.36 -4.73 -9.05
CA GLU A 668 18.19 -3.56 -8.73
C GLU A 668 17.37 -2.25 -8.74
N ARG A 669 16.12 -2.32 -9.21
CA ARG A 669 15.09 -1.31 -8.95
C ARG A 669 14.30 -1.60 -7.68
N PHE A 670 14.06 -0.55 -6.92
CA PHE A 670 13.27 -0.56 -5.70
C PHE A 670 13.78 -1.64 -4.71
N LYS A 671 15.07 -1.53 -4.38
CA LYS A 671 15.86 -2.53 -3.63
C LYS A 671 16.10 -2.12 -2.16
N LEU A 672 15.98 -0.84 -1.84
CA LEU A 672 16.06 -0.28 -0.49
C LEU A 672 14.71 -0.36 0.26
N THR A 673 13.60 -0.46 -0.50
CA THR A 673 12.25 -0.65 0.05
C THR A 673 11.99 -2.10 0.45
N ASP A 674 11.47 -2.28 1.66
CA ASP A 674 11.11 -3.59 2.22
C ASP A 674 9.76 -4.12 1.70
N THR A 675 9.11 -3.41 0.78
CA THR A 675 7.77 -3.73 0.25
C THR A 675 7.78 -4.55 -1.05
N ASN A 676 8.94 -4.64 -1.72
CA ASN A 676 9.13 -5.35 -2.98
C ASN A 676 9.42 -6.84 -2.75
N PHE A 677 8.57 -7.69 -3.33
CA PHE A 677 8.67 -9.17 -3.35
C PHE A 677 8.90 -9.71 -4.78
N ASN A 678 9.23 -8.83 -5.73
CA ASN A 678 9.46 -9.15 -7.14
C ASN A 678 8.31 -9.97 -7.75
N GLU A 679 8.63 -11.02 -8.52
CA GLU A 679 7.64 -11.87 -9.19
C GLU A 679 6.66 -12.57 -8.23
N GLU A 680 7.04 -12.81 -6.98
CA GLU A 680 6.15 -13.41 -5.97
C GLU A 680 5.04 -12.43 -5.55
N GLY A 681 5.30 -11.11 -5.62
CA GLY A 681 4.29 -10.08 -5.44
C GLY A 681 3.20 -10.10 -6.52
N PHE A 682 3.56 -10.43 -7.77
CA PHE A 682 2.57 -10.65 -8.84
C PHE A 682 1.70 -11.86 -8.54
N LYS A 683 2.30 -12.96 -8.05
CA LYS A 683 1.58 -14.20 -7.70
C LYS A 683 0.55 -13.95 -6.60
N PHE A 684 0.93 -13.21 -5.54
CA PHE A 684 0.00 -12.85 -4.47
C PHE A 684 -1.22 -12.07 -5.00
N PHE A 685 -1.01 -11.08 -5.87
CA PHE A 685 -2.09 -10.31 -6.48
C PHE A 685 -3.00 -11.19 -7.35
N PHE A 686 -2.47 -11.95 -8.32
CA PHE A 686 -3.31 -12.76 -9.21
C PHE A 686 -3.95 -13.98 -8.52
N ALA A 687 -3.49 -14.40 -7.33
CA ALA A 687 -4.16 -15.39 -6.50
C ALA A 687 -5.45 -14.86 -5.82
N SER A 688 -5.47 -13.59 -5.40
CA SER A 688 -6.64 -12.95 -4.78
C SER A 688 -7.56 -12.22 -5.78
N HIS A 689 -6.98 -11.59 -6.80
CA HIS A 689 -7.66 -10.73 -7.76
C HIS A 689 -8.79 -11.43 -8.54
N LYS A 690 -9.79 -10.62 -8.91
CA LYS A 690 -10.88 -10.94 -9.82
C LYS A 690 -11.12 -9.71 -10.71
N CYS A 691 -11.16 -9.91 -12.02
CA CYS A 691 -11.53 -8.82 -12.93
C CYS A 691 -12.93 -8.27 -12.58
N ASN A 692 -13.07 -6.95 -12.63
CA ASN A 692 -14.32 -6.24 -12.40
C ASN A 692 -14.68 -5.38 -13.64
N SER A 693 -15.77 -4.60 -13.53
CA SER A 693 -16.26 -3.73 -14.62
C SER A 693 -15.20 -2.78 -15.18
N PHE A 694 -14.29 -2.25 -14.36
CA PHE A 694 -13.20 -1.38 -14.81
C PHE A 694 -12.08 -2.17 -15.51
N CYS A 695 -11.72 -3.36 -15.02
CA CYS A 695 -10.80 -4.27 -15.73
C CYS A 695 -11.33 -4.62 -17.13
N HIS A 696 -12.63 -4.90 -17.25
CA HIS A 696 -13.27 -5.22 -18.52
C HIS A 696 -13.39 -3.98 -19.44
N LYS A 697 -13.71 -2.80 -18.89
CA LYS A 697 -13.73 -1.52 -19.65
C LYS A 697 -12.34 -1.12 -20.17
N LEU A 698 -11.27 -1.55 -19.50
CA LEU A 698 -9.87 -1.41 -19.96
C LEU A 698 -9.37 -2.57 -20.83
N GLU A 699 -10.20 -3.58 -21.08
CA GLU A 699 -9.89 -4.77 -21.89
C GLU A 699 -8.58 -5.47 -21.46
N LEU A 700 -8.31 -5.52 -20.14
CA LEU A 700 -7.10 -6.10 -19.57
C LEU A 700 -7.08 -7.63 -19.81
N LYS A 701 -6.01 -8.16 -20.41
CA LYS A 701 -5.90 -9.59 -20.78
C LYS A 701 -5.27 -10.45 -19.69
N SER A 702 -4.28 -9.93 -18.98
CA SER A 702 -3.48 -10.67 -18.01
C SER A 702 -4.34 -11.27 -16.89
N ASN A 703 -4.08 -12.53 -16.55
CA ASN A 703 -4.92 -13.34 -15.67
C ASN A 703 -4.10 -14.40 -14.92
N ARG A 704 -4.76 -15.14 -14.02
CA ARG A 704 -4.12 -16.14 -13.14
C ARG A 704 -3.47 -17.28 -13.93
N GLU A 705 -4.09 -17.67 -15.03
CA GLU A 705 -3.66 -18.78 -15.89
C GLU A 705 -2.40 -18.41 -16.69
N MET A 706 -2.31 -17.16 -17.16
CA MET A 706 -1.08 -16.59 -17.75
C MET A 706 0.07 -16.50 -16.73
N VAL A 707 -0.20 -16.06 -15.50
CA VAL A 707 0.81 -16.03 -14.43
C VAL A 707 1.28 -17.44 -14.07
N SER A 708 0.36 -18.40 -13.96
CA SER A 708 0.66 -19.81 -13.61
C SER A 708 1.47 -20.53 -14.70
N SER A 709 1.36 -20.11 -15.96
CA SER A 709 2.08 -20.70 -17.10
C SER A 709 3.34 -19.93 -17.51
N GLY A 710 3.50 -18.70 -17.04
CA GLY A 710 4.52 -17.75 -17.50
C GLY A 710 4.29 -17.23 -18.93
N GLN A 711 3.17 -17.61 -19.58
CA GLN A 711 2.84 -17.23 -20.95
C GLN A 711 1.80 -16.10 -20.92
N PHE A 712 2.25 -14.88 -21.22
CA PHE A 712 1.41 -13.68 -21.19
C PHE A 712 1.05 -13.20 -22.59
N GLU A 713 -0.21 -12.82 -22.77
CA GLU A 713 -0.67 -11.98 -23.87
C GLU A 713 -1.12 -10.65 -23.27
N PHE A 714 -0.59 -9.53 -23.78
CA PHE A 714 -0.88 -8.19 -23.27
C PHE A 714 -1.66 -7.33 -24.26
N ARG A 715 -2.23 -6.23 -23.78
CA ARG A 715 -2.79 -5.14 -24.58
C ARG A 715 -1.68 -4.33 -25.27
N GLU A 716 -1.63 -4.40 -26.60
CA GLU A 716 -0.59 -3.73 -27.40
C GLU A 716 -0.81 -2.21 -27.57
N PHE A 717 -2.06 -1.77 -27.66
CA PHE A 717 -2.41 -0.38 -28.00
C PHE A 717 -3.38 0.22 -27.00
N TRP A 718 -3.01 1.38 -26.45
CA TRP A 718 -3.84 2.18 -25.54
C TRP A 718 -4.37 3.41 -26.29
N PRO A 719 -5.64 3.81 -26.11
CA PRO A 719 -6.20 4.98 -26.80
C PRO A 719 -5.59 6.29 -26.28
N THR A 720 -5.59 7.33 -27.11
CA THR A 720 -5.11 8.67 -26.71
C THR A 720 -5.99 9.24 -25.58
N VAL A 721 -5.37 9.57 -24.46
CA VAL A 721 -6.05 10.07 -23.25
C VAL A 721 -6.32 11.57 -23.30
N GLU A 722 -7.33 12.01 -22.54
CA GLU A 722 -7.56 13.42 -22.24
C GLU A 722 -6.44 13.96 -21.33
N ALA A 723 -5.98 15.19 -21.56
CA ALA A 723 -4.81 15.74 -20.87
C ALA A 723 -5.09 16.02 -19.38
N THR A 724 -4.63 15.12 -18.52
CA THR A 724 -4.45 15.35 -17.08
C THR A 724 -3.03 15.81 -16.80
N VAL A 725 -2.87 16.75 -15.87
CA VAL A 725 -1.58 17.29 -15.43
C VAL A 725 -1.51 17.34 -13.90
N CYS A 726 -0.30 17.41 -13.35
CA CYS A 726 -0.09 17.71 -11.94
C CYS A 726 -0.09 19.22 -11.73
N CYS A 727 -0.63 19.70 -10.60
CA CYS A 727 -0.44 21.08 -10.18
C CYS A 727 1.06 21.43 -10.08
N SER A 728 1.46 22.60 -10.61
CA SER A 728 2.84 23.08 -10.64
C SER A 728 3.44 23.42 -9.28
N ASN A 729 2.63 23.54 -8.21
CA ASN A 729 3.15 23.53 -6.85
C ASN A 729 3.75 22.15 -6.54
N LYS A 730 5.08 22.07 -6.39
CA LYS A 730 5.83 20.83 -6.20
C LYS A 730 5.53 20.13 -4.88
N LEU A 731 4.99 20.84 -3.89
CA LEU A 731 4.53 20.28 -2.61
C LEU A 731 3.06 19.80 -2.68
N CYS A 732 2.27 20.26 -3.65
CA CYS A 732 0.89 19.84 -3.84
C CYS A 732 0.77 18.68 -4.85
N ARG A 733 1.28 18.90 -6.08
CA ARG A 733 1.24 17.97 -7.22
C ARG A 733 -0.12 17.32 -7.56
N ARG A 734 -1.25 17.77 -6.98
CA ARG A 734 -2.60 17.19 -7.21
C ARG A 734 -2.89 17.02 -8.71
N ILE A 735 -3.43 15.87 -9.09
CA ILE A 735 -3.88 15.60 -10.47
C ILE A 735 -5.13 16.44 -10.77
N VAL A 736 -5.09 17.14 -11.90
CA VAL A 736 -6.16 18.00 -12.42
C VAL A 736 -6.30 17.82 -13.93
N ARG A 737 -7.50 18.06 -14.49
CA ARG A 737 -7.68 18.12 -15.95
C ARG A 737 -7.13 19.45 -16.45
N LEU A 738 -6.37 19.44 -17.54
CA LEU A 738 -5.72 20.64 -18.09
C LEU A 738 -6.71 21.79 -18.34
N ALA A 739 -7.90 21.48 -18.85
CA ALA A 739 -8.98 22.44 -19.11
C ALA A 739 -9.63 23.05 -17.85
N GLY A 740 -9.29 22.56 -16.66
CA GLY A 740 -9.68 23.09 -15.35
C GLY A 740 -8.48 23.58 -14.53
N THR A 741 -7.40 23.99 -15.18
CA THR A 741 -6.24 24.61 -14.52
C THR A 741 -6.21 26.11 -14.75
N HIS A 742 -5.64 26.83 -13.79
CA HIS A 742 -5.37 28.27 -13.89
C HIS A 742 -3.91 28.51 -14.29
N GLU A 743 -3.63 29.59 -14.99
CA GLU A 743 -2.28 30.01 -15.40
C GLU A 743 -2.04 31.48 -15.00
N SER A 744 -0.78 31.87 -14.81
CA SER A 744 -0.40 33.22 -14.38
C SER A 744 0.37 33.96 -15.47
N ASP A 745 -0.05 35.18 -15.80
CA ASP A 745 0.72 36.08 -16.68
C ASP A 745 2.09 36.45 -16.10
N THR A 746 2.21 36.50 -14.77
CA THR A 746 3.48 36.78 -14.07
C THR A 746 4.38 35.55 -13.97
N PHE A 747 3.79 34.35 -13.94
CA PHE A 747 4.49 33.07 -13.83
C PHE A 747 4.02 32.08 -14.91
N PRO A 748 4.30 32.36 -16.19
CA PRO A 748 3.79 31.57 -17.32
C PRO A 748 4.30 30.13 -17.32
N GLY A 749 3.56 29.23 -17.97
CA GLY A 749 3.92 27.81 -18.07
C GLY A 749 3.72 27.00 -16.78
N HIS A 750 2.98 27.55 -15.80
CA HIS A 750 2.64 26.88 -14.54
C HIS A 750 1.12 26.69 -14.46
N HIS A 751 0.67 25.44 -14.27
CA HIS A 751 -0.74 25.06 -14.17
C HIS A 751 -1.13 24.86 -12.70
N TRP A 752 -2.11 25.62 -12.22
CA TRP A 752 -2.51 25.64 -10.81
C TRP A 752 -3.89 25.01 -10.60
N CYS A 753 -4.05 24.21 -9.55
CA CYS A 753 -5.35 23.81 -9.04
C CYS A 753 -5.95 24.93 -8.18
N ASP A 754 -7.27 24.98 -8.02
CA ASP A 754 -7.98 26.12 -7.39
C ASP A 754 -7.42 26.52 -6.02
N ALA A 755 -7.10 25.52 -5.19
CA ALA A 755 -6.58 25.72 -3.84
C ALA A 755 -5.17 26.33 -3.81
N CYS A 756 -4.33 26.07 -4.82
CA CYS A 756 -3.02 26.70 -4.95
C CYS A 756 -3.10 28.03 -5.74
N TRP A 757 -4.05 28.14 -6.67
CA TRP A 757 -4.31 29.38 -7.40
C TRP A 757 -4.75 30.52 -6.47
N ALA A 758 -5.72 30.25 -5.58
CA ALA A 758 -6.16 31.22 -4.58
C ALA A 758 -5.03 31.68 -3.63
N GLN A 759 -4.16 30.75 -3.20
CA GLN A 759 -2.98 31.07 -2.39
C GLN A 759 -1.94 31.88 -3.18
N LEU A 760 -1.73 31.58 -4.46
CA LEU A 760 -0.85 32.38 -5.33
C LEU A 760 -1.38 33.81 -5.46
N GLN A 761 -2.65 34.00 -5.82
CA GLN A 761 -3.28 35.31 -5.94
C GLN A 761 -3.22 36.11 -4.62
N ALA A 762 -3.59 35.50 -3.49
CA ALA A 762 -3.60 36.15 -2.18
C ALA A 762 -2.21 36.50 -1.61
N SER A 763 -1.13 35.98 -2.22
CA SER A 763 0.26 36.23 -1.79
C SER A 763 1.07 37.08 -2.77
N MET A 764 0.43 37.61 -3.83
CA MET A 764 1.07 38.57 -4.75
C MET A 764 1.28 39.92 -4.08
N VAL A 765 2.53 40.37 -4.04
CA VAL A 765 2.97 41.62 -3.42
C VAL A 765 4.02 42.31 -4.28
N MET A 766 4.19 43.61 -4.08
CA MET A 766 5.21 44.42 -4.76
C MET A 766 6.47 44.51 -3.88
N TRP A 767 7.64 44.16 -4.43
CA TRP A 767 8.93 44.15 -3.72
C TRP A 767 9.91 45.14 -4.35
N ILE A 768 10.75 45.73 -3.50
CA ILE A 768 11.88 46.56 -3.90
C ILE A 768 13.11 45.69 -4.14
N CYS A 769 13.79 45.90 -5.26
CA CYS A 769 15.03 45.23 -5.62
C CYS A 769 16.20 45.67 -4.73
N ALA A 770 16.87 44.72 -4.06
CA ALA A 770 18.07 44.96 -3.26
C ALA A 770 19.37 44.97 -4.09
N ALA A 771 19.33 45.48 -5.31
CA ALA A 771 20.51 45.72 -6.14
C ALA A 771 21.03 47.15 -5.93
N PRO A 772 22.35 47.41 -5.98
CA PRO A 772 22.88 48.77 -5.95
C PRO A 772 22.48 49.52 -7.23
N GLY A 773 21.78 50.65 -7.10
CA GLY A 773 21.36 51.45 -8.24
C GLY A 773 20.04 52.18 -8.00
N ALA A 774 19.26 52.36 -9.06
CA ALA A 774 17.89 52.89 -8.97
C ALA A 774 16.97 51.91 -8.21
N ILE A 775 15.91 52.45 -7.60
CA ILE A 775 14.86 51.64 -6.96
C ILE A 775 14.01 51.00 -8.07
N HIS A 776 14.18 49.70 -8.28
CA HIS A 776 13.31 48.91 -9.16
C HIS A 776 12.28 48.16 -8.30
N GLU A 777 11.00 48.32 -8.61
CA GLU A 777 9.91 47.58 -7.98
C GLU A 777 9.43 46.45 -8.91
N PHE A 778 9.04 45.31 -8.34
CA PHE A 778 8.55 44.16 -9.10
C PHE A 778 7.50 43.36 -8.33
N HIS A 779 6.51 42.81 -9.03
CA HIS A 779 5.53 41.91 -8.45
C HIS A 779 6.11 40.51 -8.24
N THR A 780 5.80 39.89 -7.10
CA THR A 780 6.33 38.59 -6.69
C THR A 780 5.42 37.95 -5.63
N SER A 781 5.56 36.64 -5.41
CA SER A 781 4.85 35.90 -4.37
C SER A 781 5.80 34.99 -3.62
N LYS A 782 5.77 35.02 -2.27
CA LYS A 782 6.53 34.08 -1.44
C LYS A 782 6.06 32.63 -1.66
N PHE A 783 4.76 32.43 -1.80
CA PHE A 783 4.14 31.14 -2.09
C PHE A 783 4.61 30.58 -3.43
N PHE A 784 4.77 31.41 -4.46
CA PHE A 784 5.32 30.96 -5.75
C PHE A 784 6.69 30.30 -5.57
N TYR A 785 7.68 31.02 -5.00
CA TYR A 785 9.03 30.49 -4.86
C TYR A 785 9.08 29.27 -3.92
N GLU A 786 8.36 29.30 -2.79
CA GLU A 786 8.25 28.14 -1.89
C GLU A 786 7.66 26.91 -2.60
N SER A 787 6.61 27.11 -3.41
CA SER A 787 5.97 26.04 -4.19
C SER A 787 6.90 25.41 -5.24
N GLN A 788 7.96 26.12 -5.67
CA GLN A 788 8.99 25.62 -6.57
C GLN A 788 10.22 25.05 -5.84
N GLY A 789 10.23 25.12 -4.50
CA GLY A 789 11.33 24.70 -3.63
C GLY A 789 12.45 25.72 -3.49
N GLN A 790 12.18 27.00 -3.74
CA GLN A 790 13.18 28.07 -3.81
C GLN A 790 12.95 29.16 -2.76
N LEU A 791 14.03 29.82 -2.33
CA LEU A 791 13.93 31.07 -1.58
C LEU A 791 13.57 32.23 -2.52
N PRO A 792 12.68 33.16 -2.13
CA PRO A 792 12.36 34.33 -2.95
C PRO A 792 13.59 35.19 -3.30
N PRO A 793 13.68 35.73 -4.53
CA PRO A 793 14.84 36.49 -4.99
C PRO A 793 14.92 37.87 -4.32
N ARG A 794 16.14 38.30 -3.98
CA ARG A 794 16.42 39.65 -3.44
C ARG A 794 16.60 40.72 -4.52
N LYS A 795 16.83 40.33 -5.78
CA LYS A 795 16.98 41.23 -6.94
C LYS A 795 15.79 41.02 -7.90
N CYS A 796 15.36 42.08 -8.59
CA CYS A 796 14.38 41.97 -9.68
C CYS A 796 15.00 41.24 -10.90
N PRO A 797 14.19 40.70 -11.84
CA PRO A 797 14.69 39.93 -12.98
C PRO A 797 15.79 40.63 -13.79
N GLU A 798 15.63 41.92 -14.13
CA GLU A 798 16.65 42.70 -14.82
C GLU A 798 18.03 42.69 -14.14
N HIS A 799 18.05 42.74 -12.81
CA HIS A 799 19.27 42.75 -12.00
C HIS A 799 19.82 41.35 -11.70
N VAL A 800 19.09 40.29 -12.06
CA VAL A 800 19.59 38.92 -12.12
C VAL A 800 20.18 38.65 -13.51
N GLU A 801 19.51 39.08 -14.58
CA GLU A 801 19.97 38.94 -15.97
C GLU A 801 21.20 39.79 -16.31
N ARG A 802 21.40 40.94 -15.65
CA ARG A 802 22.64 41.74 -15.77
C ARG A 802 23.83 41.17 -14.99
N ASP A 803 23.60 40.20 -14.10
CA ASP A 803 24.62 39.59 -13.22
C ASP A 803 25.29 38.34 -13.84
N MET A 804 25.12 38.15 -15.16
CA MET A 804 25.39 36.88 -15.87
C MET A 804 26.87 36.54 -16.09
N SER A 805 27.58 36.29 -14.99
CA SER A 805 28.47 35.12 -14.90
C SER A 805 27.69 33.81 -14.67
N VAL A 806 26.42 33.93 -14.22
CA VAL A 806 25.50 32.81 -13.98
C VAL A 806 24.75 32.47 -15.26
N SER A 807 24.99 31.28 -15.83
CA SER A 807 24.25 30.78 -16.99
C SER A 807 22.77 30.50 -16.65
N SER A 808 21.86 30.82 -17.58
CA SER A 808 20.40 30.74 -17.45
C SER A 808 19.84 29.31 -17.47
N ALA A 809 20.41 28.43 -16.64
CA ALA A 809 20.02 27.03 -16.48
C ALA A 809 19.26 26.74 -15.17
N ALA A 810 19.12 27.73 -14.28
CA ALA A 810 18.33 27.59 -13.03
C ALA A 810 16.82 27.78 -13.27
N VAL A 811 16.44 28.36 -14.41
CA VAL A 811 15.06 28.50 -14.88
C VAL A 811 14.87 27.61 -16.11
N VAL A 812 14.98 26.29 -15.92
CA VAL A 812 14.56 25.28 -16.91
C VAL A 812 13.47 24.36 -16.32
N GLY A 813 12.58 24.98 -15.54
CA GLY A 813 11.19 24.54 -15.43
C GLY A 813 10.32 25.09 -16.58
N GLY A 814 10.87 25.97 -17.43
CA GLY A 814 10.19 26.61 -18.56
C GLY A 814 10.90 26.42 -19.89
N SER A 815 10.12 26.35 -20.96
CA SER A 815 10.51 26.46 -22.38
C SER A 815 11.74 25.66 -22.88
N LEU A 816 11.56 24.34 -23.08
CA LEU A 816 12.01 23.72 -24.35
C LEU A 816 10.87 23.66 -25.40
N TRP A 817 9.74 24.32 -25.08
CA TRP A 817 8.53 24.41 -25.88
C TRP A 817 8.70 25.32 -27.12
N SER A 818 9.30 24.78 -28.18
CA SER A 818 9.21 25.35 -29.54
C SER A 818 9.50 24.37 -30.69
N ARG A 819 9.83 23.10 -30.43
CA ARG A 819 10.10 22.09 -31.48
C ARG A 819 9.07 20.95 -31.56
N MET A 820 7.78 21.30 -31.48
CA MET A 820 6.68 20.42 -31.92
C MET A 820 5.91 21.04 -33.10
N LYS A 821 6.56 21.16 -34.26
CA LYS A 821 5.81 21.27 -35.54
C LYS A 821 5.43 19.86 -36.02
N ALA A 822 4.13 19.65 -36.22
CA ALA A 822 3.56 18.58 -37.03
C ALA A 822 4.02 17.14 -36.72
N ALA A 823 3.72 16.64 -35.52
CA ALA A 823 3.33 15.24 -35.39
C ALA A 823 1.81 15.15 -35.66
N GLY A 824 1.39 14.30 -36.61
CA GLY A 824 -0.04 14.02 -36.84
C GLY A 824 -0.70 13.34 -35.63
N PRO A 825 -2.04 13.29 -35.56
CA PRO A 825 -2.76 12.75 -34.41
C PRO A 825 -2.45 11.26 -34.20
N LYS A 826 -1.53 10.95 -33.30
CA LYS A 826 -1.29 9.59 -32.79
C LYS A 826 -2.53 9.13 -32.04
N ARG A 827 -3.37 8.31 -32.70
CA ARG A 827 -4.63 7.75 -32.16
C ARG A 827 -4.42 6.66 -31.12
N SER A 828 -3.18 6.25 -30.87
CA SER A 828 -2.81 5.24 -29.89
C SER A 828 -1.40 5.45 -29.35
N ILE A 829 -1.21 5.03 -28.09
CA ILE A 829 0.09 4.83 -27.44
C ILE A 829 0.45 3.35 -27.58
N SER A 830 1.69 3.04 -27.96
CA SER A 830 2.19 1.67 -27.94
C SER A 830 2.51 1.26 -26.51
N GLY A 831 1.94 0.14 -26.08
CA GLY A 831 2.29 -0.50 -24.81
C GLY A 831 3.69 -1.13 -24.82
N ARG A 832 4.37 -1.22 -25.97
CA ARG A 832 5.66 -1.91 -26.12
C ARG A 832 6.84 -0.97 -26.43
N SER A 833 6.71 0.33 -26.17
CA SER A 833 7.75 1.32 -26.46
C SER A 833 8.14 2.14 -25.24
N TRP A 834 8.71 1.45 -24.25
CA TRP A 834 9.86 1.94 -23.48
C TRP A 834 11.10 1.31 -24.11
#